data_AF-A0A7K5XXZ7-F1
#
_entry.id   AF-A0A7K5XXZ7-F1
#
_cell.length_a   1.000
_cell.length_b   1.000
_cell.length_c   1.000
_cell.angle_alpha   90.00
_cell.angle_beta   90.00
_cell.angle_gamma   90.00
#
_symmetry.space_group_name_H-M   'P 1'
#
loop_
_entity.id
_entity.type
_entity.pdbx_description
1 polymer ?
#
loop_
_entity_poly.entity_id
_entity_poly.type
_entity_poly.pdbx_seq_one_letter_code
_entity_poly.pdbx_strand_id
1 'polypeptide(L)'
;VSMPTSETESVNTDNVPGADIEGENCGARLAHRISKSKFSRYWRRWNRFCRRKCRAAVKSNVFYWLVIFLVFLNTLTIASEHYNQPDWLTEVQDTANKVLLALFTAEMLLKMYSLGLQAYFVSLFNRFDCFIVCGGILETILVETKIMSPLGISVLRCVRLLRIFKITRYWNSLSNLVASLLNSVRSIASLLLLLFLFIIIFSLLGMQLFGGKFNFDEMQTRRSTFDNFPQSLLTVFQILTGEDWNSVMYDGIMAYGGPSFPGMLVCIYFIILFICGNYILLNVFLAIAVDNLADAESLTSAQKEEEEEKERKKLARTASPEKKQEIEKTAVEEETKEEKIELKSITADGESPPATKINVDDYQPNENEEKSPYPTTEAQAEEDEEEPEMPVGPRPRPMSELHLKEKAVPMPDASAFFIFSPNNRFRVHCHRIVNDNIFTNLILFFILLSSISLAAEDPVRHLSFRNQILGNADYVFTSIFTLEIILKMTAYGAFLHKGSFCRNYFNILDLLVVSVSLISFGIQSSAINVVKILRVLRVLRPLRAINRAKGLKHVVQCVFVAIRTIGNIVIVTTLLQFMFACIGVQLFKGKLYSCTDSSKQTAAECRGYYITYKDGEVNQPMIQPRSWENSKFDFDNVLTAMMALFTVSTFEGWPELLYRSIDSHMEDVGPIYNHRVEISIFFIIYIIIIAFFMMNIFVGFVIVTFQEQGEQEYKNCELDKNQRQCVEYALKARPLRRYIPKNQYQYKVWYVVNSTYFEYLMFVLILLNTICLAMQHYGQSCMFKEAMNILNMLFTGLFTVEMVLKLIAFKPK
;
A
#
# COMPACT_ATOMS: atom_id res chain seq x y z
N VAL A 1 -0.17 27.02 7.38
CA VAL A 1 0.20 28.46 7.42
C VAL A 1 1.60 28.61 6.88
N SER A 2 1.72 29.06 5.62
CA SER A 2 2.99 29.37 4.97
C SER A 2 3.31 30.85 5.12
N MET A 3 4.59 31.20 5.18
CA MET A 3 5.09 32.56 5.03
C MET A 3 6.16 32.54 3.91
N PRO A 4 6.16 33.50 2.99
CA PRO A 4 7.12 33.51 1.89
C PRO A 4 8.54 33.77 2.41
N THR A 5 9.52 33.08 1.83
CA THR A 5 10.93 33.38 2.08
C THR A 5 11.36 34.62 1.30
N SER A 6 11.04 35.80 1.82
CA SER A 6 11.73 37.02 1.42
C SER A 6 13.19 36.95 1.88
N GLU A 7 14.12 37.04 0.93
CA GLU A 7 15.51 37.34 1.27
C GLU A 7 15.65 38.83 1.65
N THR A 8 16.83 39.22 2.15
CA THR A 8 17.23 40.63 2.41
C THR A 8 16.59 41.38 3.59
N GLU A 9 16.38 40.74 4.75
CA GLU A 9 16.55 41.45 6.03
C GLU A 9 17.87 41.09 6.71
N SER A 10 18.88 41.92 6.48
CA SER A 10 20.00 42.03 7.41
C SER A 10 19.58 42.91 8.58
N VAL A 11 19.44 42.33 9.77
CA VAL A 11 19.23 43.11 11.01
C VAL A 11 20.41 44.05 11.20
N ASN A 12 20.22 45.31 10.79
CA ASN A 12 21.06 46.41 11.22
C ASN A 12 20.76 46.62 12.71
N THR A 13 21.80 46.55 13.53
CA THR A 13 21.73 47.10 14.88
C THR A 13 21.85 48.61 14.74
N ASP A 14 20.75 49.27 14.40
CA ASP A 14 20.73 50.72 14.23
C ASP A 14 21.03 51.44 15.53
N ASN A 15 21.66 52.60 15.41
CA ASN A 15 22.04 53.39 16.58
C ASN A 15 20.78 54.06 17.14
N VAL A 16 20.37 53.66 18.34
CA VAL A 16 19.40 54.45 19.12
C VAL A 16 20.01 55.84 19.35
N PRO A 17 19.32 56.94 18.96
CA PRO A 17 19.81 58.29 19.24
C PRO A 17 19.83 58.55 20.75
N GLY A 18 20.70 59.44 21.20
CA GLY A 18 20.87 59.72 22.63
C GLY A 18 19.60 60.27 23.27
N ALA A 19 19.11 59.57 24.29
CA ALA A 19 18.28 60.15 25.34
C ALA A 19 19.17 60.28 26.58
N ASP A 20 19.34 61.50 27.09
CA ASP A 20 20.13 61.74 28.29
C ASP A 20 19.39 61.23 29.52
N ILE A 21 20.03 60.32 30.25
CA ILE A 21 19.52 59.76 31.51
C ILE A 21 20.63 59.87 32.56
N GLU A 22 20.46 60.80 33.50
CA GLU A 22 21.38 61.00 34.61
C GLU A 22 21.21 59.89 35.67
N GLY A 23 22.04 58.83 35.59
CA GLY A 23 22.00 57.76 36.59
C GLY A 23 22.72 56.47 36.22
N GLU A 24 24.03 56.51 35.96
CA GLU A 24 24.81 55.30 35.65
C GLU A 24 25.78 54.87 36.76
N ASN A 25 25.66 53.60 37.17
CA ASN A 25 26.65 52.88 37.96
C ASN A 25 28.01 52.77 37.25
N CYS A 26 29.09 52.68 38.04
CA CYS A 26 30.48 52.66 37.54
C CYS A 26 30.75 51.59 36.45
N GLY A 27 30.11 50.42 36.56
CA GLY A 27 30.23 49.34 35.58
C GLY A 27 29.71 49.69 34.18
N ALA A 28 28.66 50.52 34.07
CA ALA A 28 28.12 50.93 32.77
C ALA A 28 29.08 51.90 32.05
N ARG A 29 29.63 52.87 32.78
CA ARG A 29 30.71 53.77 32.30
C ARG A 29 31.96 52.99 31.86
N LEU A 30 32.31 51.92 32.57
CA LEU A 30 33.43 51.03 32.19
C LEU A 30 33.13 50.26 30.89
N ALA A 31 31.95 49.65 30.78
CA ALA A 31 31.51 48.95 29.57
C ALA A 31 31.45 49.89 28.35
N HIS A 32 30.96 51.11 28.52
CA HIS A 32 30.89 52.13 27.47
C HIS A 32 32.29 52.60 27.01
N ARG A 33 33.26 52.76 27.93
CA ARG A 33 34.67 53.02 27.59
C ARG A 33 35.31 51.85 26.83
N ILE A 34 35.12 50.61 27.30
CA ILE A 34 35.64 49.40 26.63
C ILE A 34 35.05 49.26 25.22
N SER A 35 33.76 49.56 25.04
CA SER A 35 33.08 49.58 23.74
C SER A 35 33.72 50.54 22.73
N LYS A 36 34.12 51.75 23.15
CA LYS A 36 34.69 52.76 22.24
C LYS A 36 36.16 52.52 21.83
N SER A 37 36.87 51.58 22.46
CA SER A 37 38.27 51.25 22.13
C SER A 37 38.50 50.87 20.65
N LYS A 38 39.70 51.14 20.12
CA LYS A 38 40.09 50.70 18.76
C LYS A 38 40.05 49.17 18.64
N PHE A 39 40.46 48.46 19.70
CA PHE A 39 40.44 47.00 19.78
C PHE A 39 39.02 46.42 19.69
N SER A 40 38.04 46.98 20.44
CA SER A 40 36.62 46.58 20.33
C SER A 40 36.05 46.77 18.92
N ARG A 41 36.45 47.85 18.23
CA ARG A 41 36.03 48.08 16.83
C ARG A 41 36.68 47.11 15.84
N TYR A 42 37.96 46.76 16.02
CA TYR A 42 38.63 45.73 15.23
C TYR A 42 37.98 44.35 15.46
N TRP A 43 37.80 43.95 16.73
CA TRP A 43 37.13 42.70 17.12
C TRP A 43 35.71 42.60 16.56
N ARG A 44 34.90 43.68 16.61
CA ARG A 44 33.56 43.72 15.99
C ARG A 44 33.57 43.75 14.46
N ARG A 45 34.70 44.04 13.80
CA ARG A 45 34.85 43.93 12.33
C ARG A 45 35.29 42.52 11.95
N TRP A 46 36.25 41.96 12.69
CA TRP A 46 36.71 40.56 12.59
C TRP A 46 35.57 39.57 12.84
N ASN A 47 34.86 39.69 13.97
CA ASN A 47 33.72 38.83 14.32
C ASN A 47 32.61 38.89 13.24
N ARG A 48 32.31 40.08 12.67
CA ARG A 48 31.36 40.17 11.54
C ARG A 48 31.87 39.51 10.25
N PHE A 49 33.17 39.55 9.97
CA PHE A 49 33.77 38.83 8.84
C PHE A 49 33.74 37.31 9.07
N CYS A 50 34.15 36.83 10.24
CA CYS A 50 34.07 35.43 10.65
C CYS A 50 32.64 34.90 10.56
N ARG A 51 31.65 35.57 11.19
CA ARG A 51 30.24 35.14 11.11
C ARG A 51 29.70 35.10 9.67
N ARG A 52 30.11 36.04 8.80
CA ARG A 52 29.77 36.00 7.36
C ARG A 52 30.40 34.80 6.65
N LYS A 53 31.69 34.52 6.87
CA LYS A 53 32.39 33.35 6.30
C LYS A 53 31.83 32.02 6.83
N CYS A 54 31.56 31.90 8.13
CA CYS A 54 30.91 30.73 8.72
C CYS A 54 29.48 30.54 8.18
N ARG A 55 28.70 31.62 8.01
CA ARG A 55 27.35 31.54 7.41
C ARG A 55 27.41 31.06 5.94
N ALA A 56 28.41 31.50 5.18
CA ALA A 56 28.65 31.00 3.82
C ALA A 56 29.04 29.51 3.81
N ALA A 57 29.87 29.07 4.77
CA ALA A 57 30.23 27.65 4.91
C ALA A 57 29.00 26.78 5.28
N VAL A 58 28.19 27.19 6.26
CA VAL A 58 26.97 26.45 6.68
C VAL A 58 25.93 26.36 5.56
N LYS A 59 25.82 27.39 4.69
CA LYS A 59 24.96 27.37 3.51
C LYS A 59 25.57 26.65 2.29
N SER A 60 26.76 26.07 2.38
CA SER A 60 27.42 25.41 1.24
C SER A 60 26.95 23.97 1.02
N ASN A 61 26.89 23.54 -0.25
CA ASN A 61 26.59 22.14 -0.60
C ASN A 61 27.61 21.16 0.00
N VAL A 62 28.87 21.59 0.21
CA VAL A 62 29.91 20.77 0.87
C VAL A 62 29.53 20.48 2.32
N PHE A 63 29.06 21.48 3.07
CA PHE A 63 28.60 21.30 4.46
C PHE A 63 27.34 20.43 4.54
N TYR A 64 26.41 20.59 3.59
CA TYR A 64 25.22 19.73 3.46
C TYR A 64 25.61 18.24 3.29
N TRP A 65 26.46 17.92 2.31
CA TRP A 65 26.90 16.53 2.07
C TRP A 65 27.76 15.99 3.20
N LEU A 66 28.61 16.81 3.83
CA LEU A 66 29.41 16.42 4.99
C LEU A 66 28.54 15.99 6.17
N VAL A 67 27.48 16.74 6.50
CA VAL A 67 26.60 16.35 7.62
C VAL A 67 25.81 15.09 7.29
N ILE A 68 25.32 14.92 6.05
CA ILE A 68 24.67 13.67 5.63
C ILE A 68 25.61 12.48 5.75
N PHE A 69 26.88 12.63 5.35
CA PHE A 69 27.91 11.59 5.52
C PHE A 69 28.17 11.26 6.99
N LEU A 70 28.26 12.25 7.89
CA LEU A 70 28.42 12.01 9.33
C LEU A 70 27.19 11.31 9.95
N VAL A 71 25.98 11.65 9.51
CA VAL A 71 24.75 10.98 9.96
C VAL A 71 24.71 9.54 9.43
N PHE A 72 25.05 9.30 8.16
CA PHE A 72 25.15 7.95 7.61
C PHE A 72 26.20 7.09 8.32
N LEU A 73 27.38 7.65 8.61
CA LEU A 73 28.44 6.95 9.35
C LEU A 73 27.98 6.62 10.77
N ASN A 74 27.27 7.53 11.45
CA ASN A 74 26.68 7.23 12.75
C ASN A 74 25.61 6.12 12.68
N THR A 75 24.73 6.17 11.69
CA THR A 75 23.76 5.09 11.43
C THR A 75 24.45 3.75 11.19
N LEU A 76 25.57 3.73 10.46
CA LEU A 76 26.35 2.51 10.22
C LEU A 76 27.03 1.99 11.50
N THR A 77 27.56 2.86 12.36
CA THR A 77 28.11 2.42 13.67
C THR A 77 27.05 1.79 14.56
N ILE A 78 25.84 2.35 14.58
CA ILE A 78 24.68 1.80 15.28
C ILE A 78 24.26 0.46 14.67
N ALA A 79 24.18 0.37 13.34
CA ALA A 79 23.77 -0.83 12.61
C ALA A 79 24.76 -2.01 12.73
N SER A 80 26.01 -1.73 13.13
CA SER A 80 27.04 -2.75 13.34
C SER A 80 26.92 -3.50 14.67
N GLU A 81 26.10 -3.02 15.61
CA GLU A 81 25.92 -3.71 16.89
C GLU A 81 25.24 -5.07 16.73
N HIS A 82 25.86 -6.08 17.35
CA HIS A 82 25.30 -7.42 17.44
C HIS A 82 25.65 -8.10 18.77
N TYR A 83 24.90 -9.13 19.13
CA TYR A 83 25.20 -10.03 20.24
C TYR A 83 26.48 -10.84 19.94
N ASN A 84 27.29 -11.11 20.97
CA ASN A 84 28.63 -11.71 20.88
C ASN A 84 29.58 -11.05 19.85
N GLN A 85 29.47 -9.72 19.67
CA GLN A 85 30.43 -8.97 18.89
C GLN A 85 31.83 -8.95 19.55
N PRO A 86 32.93 -8.95 18.77
CA PRO A 86 34.29 -8.96 19.30
C PRO A 86 34.68 -7.60 19.91
N ASP A 87 35.56 -7.63 20.91
CA ASP A 87 35.94 -6.44 21.71
C ASP A 87 36.42 -5.25 20.87
N TRP A 88 37.21 -5.50 19.82
CA TRP A 88 37.69 -4.45 18.91
C TRP A 88 36.56 -3.66 18.26
N LEU A 89 35.42 -4.30 17.99
CA LEU A 89 34.26 -3.62 17.39
C LEU A 89 33.56 -2.75 18.44
N THR A 90 33.48 -3.20 19.69
CA THR A 90 32.99 -2.40 20.82
C THR A 90 33.87 -1.15 21.03
N GLU A 91 35.20 -1.31 21.04
CA GLU A 91 36.15 -0.19 21.14
C GLU A 91 36.02 0.81 19.98
N VAL A 92 35.89 0.31 18.74
CA VAL A 92 35.68 1.14 17.54
C VAL A 92 34.33 1.86 17.58
N GLN A 93 33.25 1.19 18.01
CA GLN A 93 31.91 1.79 18.15
C GLN A 93 31.89 2.91 19.19
N ASP A 94 32.46 2.72 20.38
CA ASP A 94 32.48 3.76 21.41
C ASP A 94 33.45 4.90 21.05
N THR A 95 34.60 4.61 20.43
CA THR A 95 35.51 5.64 19.89
C THR A 95 34.81 6.48 18.82
N ALA A 96 34.15 5.83 17.86
CA ALA A 96 33.40 6.52 16.82
C ALA A 96 32.21 7.32 17.40
N ASN A 97 31.50 6.79 18.39
CA ASN A 97 30.41 7.52 19.07
C ASN A 97 30.91 8.82 19.73
N LYS A 98 32.08 8.80 20.40
CA LYS A 98 32.69 10.01 20.99
C LYS A 98 33.12 11.01 19.93
N VAL A 99 33.79 10.55 18.85
CA VAL A 99 34.22 11.41 17.74
C VAL A 99 33.03 12.04 17.00
N LEU A 100 31.99 11.26 16.69
CA LEU A 100 30.78 11.75 16.03
C LEU A 100 30.01 12.74 16.89
N LEU A 101 29.90 12.51 18.20
CA LEU A 101 29.30 13.46 19.13
C LEU A 101 30.08 14.79 19.18
N ALA A 102 31.42 14.74 19.19
CA ALA A 102 32.25 15.94 19.13
C ALA A 102 32.05 16.71 17.80
N LEU A 103 31.95 16.00 16.67
CA LEU A 103 31.68 16.60 15.36
C LEU A 103 30.28 17.22 15.27
N PHE A 104 29.24 16.56 15.79
CA PHE A 104 27.89 17.15 15.88
C PHE A 104 27.82 18.33 16.87
N THR A 105 28.63 18.32 17.93
CA THR A 105 28.77 19.47 18.85
C THR A 105 29.41 20.66 18.13
N ALA A 106 30.47 20.43 17.34
CA ALA A 106 31.07 21.46 16.51
C ALA A 106 30.09 21.99 15.42
N GLU A 107 29.33 21.11 14.77
CA GLU A 107 28.27 21.46 13.83
C GLU A 107 27.24 22.41 14.47
N MET A 108 26.73 22.04 15.65
CA MET A 108 25.75 22.80 16.43
C MET A 108 26.29 24.18 16.84
N LEU A 109 27.49 24.24 17.41
CA LEU A 109 28.12 25.50 17.85
C LEU A 109 28.38 26.44 16.66
N LEU A 110 28.83 25.90 15.52
CA LEU A 110 29.08 26.68 14.30
C LEU A 110 27.77 27.22 13.69
N LYS A 111 26.67 26.45 13.73
CA LYS A 111 25.32 26.94 13.41
C LYS A 111 24.89 28.07 14.35
N MET A 112 24.98 27.90 15.67
CA MET A 112 24.58 28.93 16.65
C MET A 112 25.37 30.23 16.45
N TYR A 113 26.69 30.14 16.23
CA TYR A 113 27.55 31.30 15.99
C TYR A 113 27.21 32.01 14.67
N SER A 114 27.10 31.27 13.56
CA SER A 114 26.88 31.84 12.21
C SER A 114 25.47 32.37 11.96
N LEU A 115 24.45 31.77 12.57
CA LEU A 115 23.06 32.23 12.49
C LEU A 115 22.78 33.32 13.54
N GLY A 116 23.22 33.11 14.77
CA GLY A 116 22.82 33.87 15.96
C GLY A 116 21.83 33.05 16.81
N LEU A 117 21.96 33.13 18.13
CA LEU A 117 21.28 32.21 19.06
C LEU A 117 19.74 32.26 18.96
N GLN A 118 19.13 33.45 18.90
CA GLN A 118 17.68 33.59 18.68
C GLN A 118 17.24 32.94 17.36
N ALA A 119 17.90 33.29 16.25
CA ALA A 119 17.59 32.75 14.91
C ALA A 119 17.81 31.24 14.80
N TYR A 120 18.76 30.68 15.56
CA TYR A 120 18.94 29.23 15.67
C TYR A 120 17.69 28.56 16.25
N PHE A 121 17.18 29.06 17.38
CA PHE A 121 16.01 28.51 18.07
C PHE A 121 14.64 28.80 17.42
N VAL A 122 14.58 29.54 16.30
CA VAL A 122 13.34 29.66 15.52
C VAL A 122 13.00 28.33 14.81
N SER A 123 14.00 27.61 14.29
CA SER A 123 13.77 26.38 13.52
C SER A 123 13.58 25.15 14.41
N LEU A 124 12.48 24.41 14.22
CA LEU A 124 12.20 23.16 14.94
C LEU A 124 13.33 22.12 14.79
N PHE A 125 13.86 21.95 13.58
CA PHE A 125 14.98 21.03 13.33
C PHE A 125 16.27 21.44 14.07
N ASN A 126 16.50 22.73 14.32
CA ASN A 126 17.63 23.18 15.14
C ASN A 126 17.38 22.96 16.65
N ARG A 127 16.13 23.07 17.12
CA ARG A 127 15.75 22.71 18.51
C ARG A 127 16.02 21.22 18.75
N PHE A 128 15.59 20.37 17.81
CA PHE A 128 15.84 18.93 17.86
C PHE A 128 17.34 18.62 17.85
N ASP A 129 18.10 19.17 16.90
CA ASP A 129 19.57 19.01 16.81
C ASP A 129 20.27 19.39 18.13
N CYS A 130 19.80 20.44 18.81
CA CYS A 130 20.30 20.84 20.13
C CYS A 130 19.97 19.80 21.22
N PHE A 131 18.74 19.30 21.27
CA PHE A 131 18.32 18.27 22.22
C PHE A 131 19.16 16.98 22.07
N ILE A 132 19.40 16.56 20.83
CA ILE A 132 20.19 15.36 20.50
C ILE A 132 21.65 15.49 20.95
N VAL A 133 22.29 16.64 20.70
CA VAL A 133 23.67 16.88 21.13
C VAL A 133 23.77 16.99 22.65
N CYS A 134 22.88 17.74 23.31
CA CYS A 134 22.86 17.85 24.77
C CYS A 134 22.59 16.50 25.45
N GLY A 135 21.68 15.67 24.91
CA GLY A 135 21.41 14.33 25.39
C GLY A 135 22.61 13.40 25.28
N GLY A 136 23.34 13.42 24.15
CA GLY A 136 24.56 12.63 23.98
C GLY A 136 25.72 13.05 24.89
N ILE A 137 25.85 14.35 25.18
CA ILE A 137 26.84 14.87 26.14
C ILE A 137 26.48 14.41 27.56
N LEU A 138 25.20 14.53 27.95
CA LEU A 138 24.70 14.09 29.24
C LEU A 138 24.87 12.57 29.43
N GLU A 139 24.56 11.76 28.42
CA GLU A 139 24.83 10.33 28.40
C GLU A 139 26.31 10.03 28.65
N THR A 140 27.21 10.68 27.91
CA THR A 140 28.67 10.44 28.02
C THR A 140 29.15 10.71 29.45
N ILE A 141 28.70 11.81 30.06
CA ILE A 141 29.02 12.16 31.45
C ILE A 141 28.45 11.13 32.43
N LEU A 142 27.19 10.69 32.26
CA LEU A 142 26.56 9.69 33.13
C LEU A 142 27.25 8.32 33.08
N VAL A 143 27.72 7.91 31.91
CA VAL A 143 28.45 6.65 31.71
C VAL A 143 29.86 6.74 32.33
N GLU A 144 30.60 7.82 32.10
CA GLU A 144 31.97 7.97 32.64
C GLU A 144 31.97 8.17 34.17
N THR A 145 30.93 8.78 34.74
CA THR A 145 30.76 8.93 36.20
C THR A 145 30.17 7.71 36.90
N LYS A 146 29.66 6.71 36.16
CA LYS A 146 29.09 5.44 36.68
C LYS A 146 27.96 5.61 37.71
N ILE A 147 27.19 6.70 37.63
CA ILE A 147 26.13 7.03 38.61
C ILE A 147 24.87 6.16 38.46
N MET A 148 24.65 5.56 37.28
CA MET A 148 23.38 4.92 36.90
C MET A 148 23.47 3.38 36.81
N SER A 149 22.35 2.69 37.06
CA SER A 149 22.22 1.24 36.92
C SER A 149 22.36 0.77 35.45
N PRO A 150 22.73 -0.50 35.20
CA PRO A 150 22.90 -1.03 33.84
C PRO A 150 21.68 -0.85 32.93
N LEU A 151 20.46 -0.99 33.47
CA LEU A 151 19.21 -0.80 32.72
C LEU A 151 19.07 0.63 32.20
N GLY A 152 19.39 1.63 33.04
CA GLY A 152 19.35 3.04 32.64
C GLY A 152 20.40 3.38 31.58
N ILE A 153 21.57 2.74 31.63
CA ILE A 153 22.61 2.88 30.59
C ILE A 153 22.09 2.39 29.23
N SER A 154 21.39 1.24 29.17
CA SER A 154 20.79 0.76 27.92
C SER A 154 19.70 1.70 27.37
N VAL A 155 18.84 2.26 28.24
CA VAL A 155 17.83 3.25 27.80
C VAL A 155 18.48 4.54 27.29
N LEU A 156 19.58 5.00 27.91
CA LEU A 156 20.33 6.15 27.41
C LEU A 156 21.03 5.89 26.08
N ARG A 157 21.52 4.67 25.82
CA ARG A 157 22.06 4.29 24.49
C ARG A 157 20.99 4.42 23.39
N CYS A 158 19.72 4.15 23.68
CA CYS A 158 18.63 4.40 22.74
C CYS A 158 18.47 5.88 22.34
N VAL A 159 18.92 6.84 23.16
CA VAL A 159 18.93 8.28 22.79
C VAL A 159 19.91 8.55 21.63
N ARG A 160 20.97 7.75 21.46
CA ARG A 160 21.87 7.82 20.28
C ARG A 160 21.10 7.57 18.98
N LEU A 161 20.09 6.70 18.99
CA LEU A 161 19.31 6.31 17.81
C LEU A 161 18.49 7.49 17.25
N LEU A 162 18.08 8.43 18.10
CA LEU A 162 17.38 9.64 17.68
C LEU A 162 18.24 10.55 16.76
N ARG A 163 19.57 10.34 16.68
CA ARG A 163 20.45 10.99 15.69
C ARG A 163 20.06 10.63 14.25
N ILE A 164 19.48 9.45 14.01
CA ILE A 164 19.01 9.00 12.68
C ILE A 164 17.90 9.94 12.16
N PHE A 165 17.05 10.48 13.05
CA PHE A 165 16.05 11.49 12.67
C PHE A 165 16.66 12.79 12.12
N LYS A 166 17.97 13.05 12.23
CA LYS A 166 18.61 14.17 11.51
C LYS A 166 18.48 14.04 9.98
N ILE A 167 18.23 12.84 9.44
CA ILE A 167 17.93 12.62 8.01
C ILE A 167 16.64 13.35 7.58
N THR A 168 15.63 13.45 8.46
CA THR A 168 14.34 14.09 8.15
C THR A 168 14.49 15.52 7.61
N ARG A 169 15.47 16.27 8.15
CA ARG A 169 15.80 17.65 7.75
C ARG A 169 16.31 17.75 6.30
N TYR A 170 16.97 16.71 5.81
CA TYR A 170 17.67 16.71 4.52
C TYR A 170 16.87 16.02 3.41
N TRP A 171 15.83 15.27 3.78
CA TRP A 171 14.97 14.56 2.83
C TRP A 171 13.56 15.16 2.82
N ASN A 172 13.30 16.03 1.85
CA ASN A 172 12.03 16.76 1.72
C ASN A 172 10.79 15.83 1.77
N SER A 173 10.81 14.68 1.09
CA SER A 173 9.70 13.71 1.11
C SER A 173 9.39 13.21 2.52
N LEU A 174 10.43 12.87 3.30
CA LEU A 174 10.31 12.44 4.69
C LEU A 174 9.87 13.60 5.61
N SER A 175 10.38 14.81 5.40
CA SER A 175 9.93 16.02 6.12
C SER A 175 8.45 16.30 5.87
N ASN A 176 7.98 16.19 4.62
CA ASN A 176 6.59 16.43 4.24
C ASN A 176 5.66 15.36 4.83
N LEU A 177 6.08 14.09 4.83
CA LEU A 177 5.31 13.00 5.43
C LEU A 177 5.23 13.18 6.97
N VAL A 178 6.32 13.53 7.64
CA VAL A 178 6.29 13.84 9.09
C VAL A 178 5.39 15.05 9.39
N ALA A 179 5.34 16.07 8.52
CA ALA A 179 4.42 17.19 8.67
C ALA A 179 2.95 16.79 8.48
N SER A 180 2.65 15.97 7.46
CA SER A 180 1.32 15.40 7.21
C SER A 180 0.85 14.54 8.40
N LEU A 181 1.69 13.62 8.89
CA LEU A 181 1.45 12.81 10.10
C LEU A 181 1.11 13.69 11.32
N LEU A 182 1.86 14.78 11.55
CA LEU A 182 1.61 15.67 12.69
C LEU A 182 0.32 16.49 12.54
N ASN A 183 -0.14 16.75 11.31
CA ASN A 183 -1.44 17.36 11.03
C ASN A 183 -2.58 16.35 11.25
N SER A 184 -2.50 15.15 10.65
CA SER A 184 -3.54 14.12 10.73
C SER A 184 -3.71 13.57 12.15
N VAL A 185 -2.64 13.47 12.94
CA VAL A 185 -2.71 13.14 14.37
C VAL A 185 -3.65 14.08 15.12
N ARG A 186 -3.80 15.35 14.68
CA ARG A 186 -4.72 16.30 15.31
C ARG A 186 -6.19 16.07 14.96
N SER A 187 -6.53 15.64 13.74
CA SER A 187 -7.92 15.32 13.37
C SER A 187 -8.36 14.00 14.01
N ILE A 188 -7.50 12.98 14.01
CA ILE A 188 -7.83 11.63 14.50
C ILE A 188 -7.69 11.45 16.02
N ALA A 189 -7.10 12.40 16.75
CA ALA A 189 -6.91 12.30 18.22
C ALA A 189 -8.22 12.01 18.98
N SER A 190 -9.36 12.53 18.49
CA SER A 190 -10.70 12.26 19.04
C SER A 190 -11.13 10.80 18.83
N LEU A 191 -10.86 10.24 17.64
CA LEU A 191 -11.19 8.85 17.30
C LEU A 191 -10.24 7.86 18.00
N LEU A 192 -8.96 8.20 18.14
CA LEU A 192 -8.00 7.42 18.93
C LEU A 192 -8.36 7.43 20.43
N LEU A 193 -8.85 8.56 20.96
CA LEU A 193 -9.36 8.63 22.33
C LEU A 193 -10.62 7.77 22.51
N LEU A 194 -11.54 7.76 21.53
CA LEU A 194 -12.72 6.90 21.53
C LEU A 194 -12.35 5.40 21.49
N LEU A 195 -11.40 5.03 20.62
CA LEU A 195 -10.85 3.68 20.55
C LEU A 195 -10.18 3.26 21.87
N PHE A 196 -9.39 4.13 22.48
CA PHE A 196 -8.74 3.85 23.76
C PHE A 196 -9.74 3.71 24.91
N LEU A 197 -10.79 4.54 24.93
CA LEU A 197 -11.91 4.40 25.87
C LEU A 197 -12.66 3.07 25.67
N PHE A 198 -12.92 2.67 24.43
CA PHE A 198 -13.53 1.38 24.11
C PHE A 198 -12.67 0.20 24.59
N ILE A 199 -11.35 0.25 24.36
CA ILE A 199 -10.38 -0.72 24.87
C ILE A 199 -10.44 -0.82 26.40
N ILE A 200 -10.45 0.32 27.11
CA ILE A 200 -10.54 0.34 28.58
C ILE A 200 -11.85 -0.29 29.06
N ILE A 201 -12.99 0.04 28.45
CA ILE A 201 -14.31 -0.52 28.81
C ILE A 201 -14.30 -2.04 28.65
N PHE A 202 -13.82 -2.55 27.51
CA PHE A 202 -13.76 -4.00 27.27
C PHE A 202 -12.72 -4.71 28.13
N SER A 203 -11.62 -4.02 28.50
CA SER A 203 -10.62 -4.57 29.43
C SER A 203 -11.22 -4.74 30.82
N LEU A 204 -11.84 -3.69 31.37
CA LEU A 204 -12.50 -3.75 32.68
C LEU A 204 -13.64 -4.78 32.70
N LEU A 205 -14.44 -4.86 31.64
CA LEU A 205 -15.48 -5.90 31.51
C LEU A 205 -14.86 -7.31 31.44
N GLY A 206 -13.77 -7.49 30.70
CA GLY A 206 -13.02 -8.74 30.61
C GLY A 206 -12.47 -9.18 31.98
N MET A 207 -11.93 -8.25 32.78
CA MET A 207 -11.51 -8.53 34.16
C MET A 207 -12.67 -9.02 35.04
N GLN A 208 -13.87 -8.44 34.93
CA GLN A 208 -15.04 -8.88 35.70
C GLN A 208 -15.57 -10.25 35.24
N LEU A 209 -15.44 -10.60 33.96
CA LEU A 209 -15.87 -11.88 33.41
C LEU A 209 -14.84 -13.00 33.64
N PHE A 210 -13.54 -12.72 33.53
CA PHE A 210 -12.49 -13.75 33.38
C PHE A 210 -11.36 -13.69 34.41
N GLY A 211 -11.24 -12.61 35.20
CA GLY A 211 -10.14 -12.46 36.14
C GLY A 211 -10.05 -13.63 37.14
N GLY A 212 -8.90 -14.29 37.19
CA GLY A 212 -8.64 -15.46 38.02
C GLY A 212 -9.26 -16.78 37.53
N LYS A 213 -9.95 -16.80 36.39
CA LYS A 213 -10.64 -18.00 35.87
C LYS A 213 -9.88 -18.77 34.79
N PHE A 214 -8.80 -18.21 34.25
CA PHE A 214 -7.94 -18.90 33.26
C PHE A 214 -6.90 -19.82 33.93
N ASN A 215 -7.10 -20.14 35.21
CA ASN A 215 -6.33 -21.11 35.99
C ASN A 215 -6.86 -22.52 35.72
N PHE A 216 -6.45 -23.11 34.61
CA PHE A 216 -6.67 -24.52 34.31
C PHE A 216 -5.60 -25.37 34.99
N ASP A 217 -5.92 -26.61 35.40
CA ASP A 217 -4.96 -27.56 35.99
C ASP A 217 -3.93 -28.11 34.95
N GLU A 218 -3.88 -27.54 33.75
CA GLU A 218 -2.93 -27.86 32.70
C GLU A 218 -1.52 -27.33 33.04
N MET A 219 -0.48 -28.11 32.72
CA MET A 219 0.92 -27.71 32.95
C MET A 219 1.41 -26.55 32.03
N GLN A 220 0.51 -25.92 31.26
CA GLN A 220 0.80 -24.87 30.28
C GLN A 220 0.13 -23.55 30.67
N THR A 221 0.92 -22.60 31.20
CA THR A 221 0.44 -21.28 31.62
C THR A 221 -0.07 -20.46 30.43
N ARG A 222 -1.37 -20.15 30.41
CA ARG A 222 -1.96 -19.22 29.44
C ARG A 222 -1.44 -17.80 29.71
N ARG A 223 -1.03 -17.06 28.67
CA ARG A 223 -0.37 -15.74 28.81
C ARG A 223 -1.34 -14.57 28.63
N SER A 224 -2.22 -14.64 27.63
CA SER A 224 -3.24 -13.62 27.33
C SER A 224 -4.47 -13.77 28.25
N THR A 225 -4.29 -13.49 29.54
CA THR A 225 -5.34 -13.56 30.56
C THR A 225 -6.00 -12.20 30.83
N PHE A 226 -6.87 -12.14 31.84
CA PHE A 226 -7.58 -10.94 32.29
C PHE A 226 -7.36 -10.65 33.79
N ASP A 227 -6.29 -11.19 34.39
CA ASP A 227 -6.11 -11.19 35.85
C ASP A 227 -5.69 -9.83 36.43
N ASN A 228 -5.10 -8.97 35.61
CA ASN A 228 -4.71 -7.61 35.98
C ASN A 228 -4.97 -6.63 34.81
N PHE A 229 -5.08 -5.34 35.12
CA PHE A 229 -5.49 -4.34 34.14
C PHE A 229 -4.51 -4.17 32.96
N PRO A 230 -3.18 -4.06 33.15
CA PRO A 230 -2.23 -4.08 32.03
C PRO A 230 -2.35 -5.32 31.15
N GLN A 231 -2.38 -6.52 31.74
CA GLN A 231 -2.50 -7.77 30.97
C GLN A 231 -3.83 -7.84 30.20
N SER A 232 -4.94 -7.42 30.83
CA SER A 232 -6.23 -7.33 30.16
C SER A 232 -6.21 -6.34 28.99
N LEU A 233 -5.49 -5.22 29.11
CA LEU A 233 -5.31 -4.23 28.04
C LEU A 233 -4.58 -4.85 26.83
N LEU A 234 -3.55 -5.66 27.09
CA LEU A 234 -2.81 -6.40 26.04
C LEU A 234 -3.70 -7.46 25.39
N THR A 235 -4.43 -8.24 26.17
CA THR A 235 -5.36 -9.27 25.67
C THR A 235 -6.48 -8.68 24.82
N VAL A 236 -7.05 -7.54 25.21
CA VAL A 236 -8.05 -6.81 24.40
C VAL A 236 -7.43 -6.23 23.12
N PHE A 237 -6.23 -5.65 23.19
CA PHE A 237 -5.51 -5.15 22.02
C PHE A 237 -5.17 -6.28 21.02
N GLN A 238 -4.78 -7.45 21.52
CA GLN A 238 -4.59 -8.66 20.71
C GLN A 238 -5.87 -9.05 19.95
N ILE A 239 -7.01 -9.15 20.64
CA ILE A 239 -8.31 -9.46 20.00
C ILE A 239 -8.67 -8.41 18.94
N LEU A 240 -8.32 -7.13 19.14
CA LEU A 240 -8.50 -6.07 18.15
C LEU A 240 -7.56 -6.16 16.94
N THR A 241 -6.33 -6.64 17.11
CA THR A 241 -5.45 -6.95 15.95
C THR A 241 -5.94 -8.16 15.15
N GLY A 242 -6.86 -8.96 15.69
CA GLY A 242 -7.38 -10.17 15.07
C GLY A 242 -6.43 -11.36 15.11
N GLU A 243 -5.39 -11.30 15.94
CA GLU A 243 -4.36 -12.34 16.07
C GLU A 243 -4.62 -13.23 17.30
N ASP A 244 -4.61 -14.56 17.10
CA ASP A 244 -4.90 -15.60 18.12
C ASP A 244 -6.19 -15.37 18.97
N TRP A 245 -7.11 -14.51 18.49
CA TRP A 245 -8.32 -14.10 19.24
C TRP A 245 -9.26 -15.27 19.53
N ASN A 246 -9.27 -16.27 18.64
CA ASN A 246 -9.98 -17.52 18.79
C ASN A 246 -9.42 -18.36 19.94
N SER A 247 -8.09 -18.38 20.12
CA SER A 247 -7.43 -19.07 21.24
C SER A 247 -7.82 -18.45 22.58
N VAL A 248 -7.84 -17.12 22.68
CA VAL A 248 -8.34 -16.41 23.88
C VAL A 248 -9.84 -16.65 24.10
N MET A 249 -10.64 -16.74 23.04
CA MET A 249 -12.07 -17.08 23.13
C MET A 249 -12.30 -18.52 23.61
N TYR A 250 -11.49 -19.49 23.16
CA TYR A 250 -11.58 -20.88 23.63
C TYR A 250 -11.28 -20.97 25.12
N ASP A 251 -10.25 -20.28 25.61
CA ASP A 251 -9.93 -20.21 27.04
C ASP A 251 -11.07 -19.53 27.82
N GLY A 252 -11.69 -18.48 27.26
CA GLY A 252 -12.91 -17.86 27.79
C GLY A 252 -14.10 -18.82 27.93
N ILE A 253 -14.31 -19.72 26.96
CA ILE A 253 -15.37 -20.74 26.99
C ILE A 253 -15.03 -21.85 28.00
N MET A 254 -13.78 -22.33 28.01
CA MET A 254 -13.31 -23.37 28.94
C MET A 254 -13.41 -22.92 30.40
N ALA A 255 -13.11 -21.65 30.70
CA ALA A 255 -13.26 -21.02 32.02
C ALA A 255 -14.70 -21.00 32.57
N TYR A 256 -15.70 -21.34 31.75
CA TYR A 256 -17.11 -21.45 32.11
C TYR A 256 -17.68 -22.89 31.95
N GLY A 257 -16.81 -23.90 31.98
CA GLY A 257 -17.20 -25.31 31.87
C GLY A 257 -17.31 -25.80 30.42
N GLY A 258 -16.49 -25.26 29.52
CA GLY A 258 -16.37 -25.70 28.13
C GLY A 258 -17.62 -25.41 27.27
N PRO A 259 -17.85 -26.18 26.19
CA PRO A 259 -18.91 -25.93 25.20
C PRO A 259 -20.32 -26.30 25.69
N SER A 260 -20.60 -26.06 26.97
CA SER A 260 -21.94 -26.08 27.56
C SER A 260 -22.70 -24.78 27.21
N PHE A 261 -24.03 -24.77 27.36
CA PHE A 261 -24.84 -23.56 27.08
C PHE A 261 -24.33 -22.28 27.78
N PRO A 262 -24.03 -22.24 29.10
CA PRO A 262 -23.50 -21.03 29.72
C PRO A 262 -22.09 -20.66 29.24
N GLY A 263 -21.21 -21.64 28.98
CA GLY A 263 -19.88 -21.39 28.42
C GLY A 263 -19.93 -20.85 26.99
N MET A 264 -20.87 -21.34 26.17
CA MET A 264 -21.04 -20.84 24.79
C MET A 264 -21.59 -19.40 24.75
N LEU A 265 -22.43 -18.97 25.70
CA LEU A 265 -22.89 -17.58 25.77
C LEU A 265 -21.75 -16.56 25.95
N VAL A 266 -20.62 -16.98 26.52
CA VAL A 266 -19.43 -16.16 26.71
C VAL A 266 -18.81 -15.70 25.38
N CYS A 267 -18.96 -16.47 24.30
CA CYS A 267 -18.40 -16.09 22.99
C CYS A 267 -18.93 -14.74 22.47
N ILE A 268 -20.12 -14.33 22.93
CA ILE A 268 -20.75 -13.05 22.59
C ILE A 268 -19.86 -11.86 22.99
N TYR A 269 -19.13 -11.94 24.12
CA TYR A 269 -18.17 -10.89 24.51
C TYR A 269 -17.08 -10.70 23.43
N PHE A 270 -16.49 -11.80 22.97
CA PHE A 270 -15.42 -11.79 21.98
C PHE A 270 -15.93 -11.35 20.59
N ILE A 271 -17.12 -11.80 20.20
CA ILE A 271 -17.76 -11.42 18.93
C ILE A 271 -18.09 -9.91 18.92
N ILE A 272 -18.66 -9.37 19.99
CA ILE A 272 -18.96 -7.93 20.08
C ILE A 272 -17.66 -7.10 20.12
N LEU A 273 -16.67 -7.52 20.90
CA LEU A 273 -15.36 -6.87 20.95
C LEU A 273 -14.71 -6.81 19.56
N PHE A 274 -14.66 -7.94 18.85
CA PHE A 274 -14.08 -8.03 17.51
C PHE A 274 -14.85 -7.20 16.49
N ILE A 275 -16.19 -7.31 16.42
CA ILE A 275 -17.00 -6.61 15.41
C ILE A 275 -17.05 -5.09 15.68
N CYS A 276 -17.40 -4.67 16.90
CA CYS A 276 -17.51 -3.25 17.22
C CYS A 276 -16.13 -2.57 17.26
N GLY A 277 -15.10 -3.27 17.73
CA GLY A 277 -13.73 -2.78 17.75
C GLY A 277 -13.16 -2.58 16.34
N ASN A 278 -13.28 -3.58 15.47
CA ASN A 278 -12.85 -3.44 14.07
C ASN A 278 -13.70 -2.43 13.29
N TYR A 279 -14.98 -2.23 13.63
CA TYR A 279 -15.77 -1.14 13.07
C TYR A 279 -15.25 0.24 13.51
N ILE A 280 -14.82 0.43 14.77
CA ILE A 280 -14.17 1.67 15.21
C ILE A 280 -12.83 1.87 14.48
N LEU A 281 -12.00 0.83 14.37
CA LEU A 281 -10.73 0.87 13.62
C LEU A 281 -10.95 1.21 12.13
N LEU A 282 -11.97 0.65 11.49
CA LEU A 282 -12.34 0.97 10.12
C LEU A 282 -12.73 2.44 9.96
N ASN A 283 -13.46 3.03 10.92
CA ASN A 283 -13.80 4.45 10.89
C ASN A 283 -12.57 5.35 11.14
N VAL A 284 -11.63 4.95 11.99
CA VAL A 284 -10.32 5.64 12.14
C VAL A 284 -9.57 5.61 10.80
N PHE A 285 -9.49 4.45 10.16
CA PHE A 285 -8.86 4.28 8.84
C PHE A 285 -9.51 5.14 7.76
N LEU A 286 -10.84 5.12 7.64
CA LEU A 286 -11.57 5.90 6.64
C LEU A 286 -11.39 7.42 6.85
N ALA A 287 -11.35 7.90 8.10
CA ALA A 287 -11.03 9.29 8.39
C ALA A 287 -9.61 9.66 7.93
N ILE A 288 -8.60 8.84 8.26
CA ILE A 288 -7.22 9.02 7.78
C ILE A 288 -7.16 9.03 6.25
N ALA A 289 -7.89 8.14 5.59
CA ALA A 289 -7.92 8.01 4.14
C ALA A 289 -8.51 9.24 3.44
N VAL A 290 -9.60 9.79 3.97
CA VAL A 290 -10.25 11.00 3.43
C VAL A 290 -9.43 12.25 3.68
N ASP A 291 -8.88 12.43 4.89
CA ASP A 291 -7.99 13.55 5.21
C ASP A 291 -6.75 13.55 4.30
N ASN A 292 -6.08 12.39 4.16
CA ASN A 292 -4.91 12.23 3.29
C ASN A 292 -5.25 12.44 1.80
N LEU A 293 -6.44 12.06 1.33
CA LEU A 293 -6.89 12.29 -0.04
C LEU A 293 -7.02 13.79 -0.32
N ALA A 294 -7.66 14.54 0.57
CA ALA A 294 -7.83 15.99 0.45
C ALA A 294 -6.49 16.76 0.56
N ASP A 295 -5.62 16.35 1.50
CA ASP A 295 -4.25 16.89 1.61
C ASP A 295 -3.43 16.58 0.35
N ALA A 296 -3.52 15.36 -0.20
CA ALA A 296 -2.77 14.98 -1.40
C ALA A 296 -3.24 15.72 -2.66
N GLU A 297 -4.55 15.89 -2.84
CA GLU A 297 -5.12 16.64 -3.96
C GLU A 297 -4.71 18.12 -3.90
N SER A 298 -4.89 18.77 -2.74
CA SER A 298 -4.54 20.18 -2.53
C SER A 298 -3.03 20.46 -2.57
N LEU A 299 -2.18 19.52 -2.12
CA LEU A 299 -0.73 19.61 -2.31
C LEU A 299 -0.34 19.42 -3.78
N THR A 300 -1.06 18.61 -4.54
CA THR A 300 -0.76 18.36 -5.96
C THR A 300 -1.17 19.54 -6.84
N SER A 301 -2.32 20.18 -6.58
CA SER A 301 -2.69 21.43 -7.27
C SER A 301 -1.73 22.57 -6.94
N ALA A 302 -1.43 22.79 -5.66
CA ALA A 302 -0.48 23.82 -5.24
C ALA A 302 0.94 23.61 -5.82
N GLN A 303 1.40 22.36 -5.99
CA GLN A 303 2.67 22.07 -6.67
C GLN A 303 2.60 22.34 -8.17
N LYS A 304 1.52 21.93 -8.86
CA LYS A 304 1.28 22.27 -10.28
C LYS A 304 1.30 23.80 -10.49
N GLU A 305 0.62 24.56 -9.62
CA GLU A 305 0.59 26.03 -9.65
C GLU A 305 1.98 26.65 -9.39
N GLU A 306 2.72 26.18 -8.38
CA GLU A 306 4.06 26.72 -8.07
C GLU A 306 5.09 26.38 -9.16
N GLU A 307 4.97 25.23 -9.82
CA GLU A 307 5.79 24.89 -11.00
C GLU A 307 5.42 25.74 -12.21
N GLU A 308 4.13 25.92 -12.52
CA GLU A 308 3.69 26.85 -13.57
C GLU A 308 4.16 28.29 -13.32
N GLU A 309 4.09 28.78 -12.08
CA GLU A 309 4.56 30.12 -11.74
C GLU A 309 6.08 30.24 -11.90
N LYS A 310 6.84 29.19 -11.55
CA LYS A 310 8.29 29.11 -11.81
C LYS A 310 8.60 29.05 -13.31
N GLU A 311 7.86 28.28 -14.10
CA GLU A 311 7.99 28.22 -15.57
C GLU A 311 7.71 29.59 -16.20
N ARG A 312 6.60 30.25 -15.83
CA ARG A 312 6.26 31.62 -16.25
C ARG A 312 7.36 32.62 -15.87
N LYS A 313 7.93 32.52 -14.65
CA LYS A 313 9.06 33.36 -14.19
C LYS A 313 10.38 33.06 -14.92
N LYS A 314 10.65 31.81 -15.35
CA LYS A 314 11.79 31.49 -16.23
C LYS A 314 11.58 32.09 -17.61
N LEU A 315 10.42 31.83 -18.23
CA LEU A 315 10.05 32.33 -19.56
C LEU A 315 10.13 33.85 -19.64
N ALA A 316 9.59 34.56 -18.63
CA ALA A 316 9.68 36.02 -18.55
C ALA A 316 11.13 36.55 -18.41
N ARG A 317 12.02 35.79 -17.74
CA ARG A 317 13.45 36.14 -17.66
C ARG A 317 14.18 35.90 -18.99
N THR A 318 13.87 34.82 -19.71
CA THR A 318 14.42 34.55 -21.04
C THR A 318 13.83 35.41 -22.15
N ALA A 319 12.64 35.99 -21.95
CA ALA A 319 11.99 36.92 -22.88
C ALA A 319 12.45 38.38 -22.70
N SER A 320 13.30 38.67 -21.70
CA SER A 320 13.89 40.00 -21.53
C SER A 320 15.10 40.16 -22.47
N PRO A 321 15.11 41.11 -23.41
CA PRO A 321 16.06 41.10 -24.52
C PRO A 321 17.42 41.71 -24.17
N GLU A 322 18.45 40.87 -23.99
CA GLU A 322 19.86 41.28 -24.02
C GLU A 322 20.33 41.64 -25.45
N LYS A 323 19.78 42.73 -26.02
CA LYS A 323 20.46 43.63 -26.97
C LYS A 323 19.62 44.89 -27.25
N LYS A 324 19.95 45.97 -26.53
CA LYS A 324 19.57 47.35 -26.87
C LYS A 324 20.76 48.30 -26.72
N GLN A 325 21.78 48.06 -27.53
CA GLN A 325 22.85 48.99 -27.87
C GLN A 325 23.30 48.63 -29.29
N GLU A 326 23.44 49.64 -30.15
CA GLU A 326 23.59 49.52 -31.62
C GLU A 326 22.37 48.82 -32.26
N ILE A 327 21.50 49.50 -33.04
CA ILE A 327 21.72 50.58 -34.00
C ILE A 327 20.73 51.74 -33.74
N GLU A 328 21.24 52.97 -33.75
CA GLU A 328 20.45 54.20 -33.88
C GLU A 328 21.03 55.00 -35.06
N LYS A 329 20.15 55.58 -35.91
CA LYS A 329 20.39 56.26 -37.21
C LYS A 329 20.51 55.35 -38.46
N THR A 330 19.43 55.27 -39.23
CA THR A 330 19.34 55.70 -40.66
C THR A 330 17.90 55.58 -41.18
N ALA A 331 17.40 56.60 -41.88
CA ALA A 331 16.09 56.70 -42.58
C ALA A 331 14.81 56.49 -41.72
N VAL A 332 13.71 57.27 -41.78
CA VAL A 332 13.08 58.16 -42.77
C VAL A 332 12.18 57.45 -43.81
N GLU A 333 10.93 57.92 -43.86
CA GLU A 333 9.85 57.68 -44.84
C GLU A 333 9.11 56.31 -44.89
N GLU A 334 7.86 56.37 -44.40
CA GLU A 334 6.62 55.68 -44.88
C GLU A 334 6.52 54.13 -44.79
N GLU A 335 5.32 53.50 -44.68
CA GLU A 335 3.92 53.97 -44.80
C GLU A 335 3.06 53.72 -43.54
N THR A 336 1.85 54.31 -43.51
CA THR A 336 0.81 54.07 -42.51
C THR A 336 -0.02 52.81 -42.73
N LYS A 337 -0.34 52.06 -41.66
CA LYS A 337 -1.67 51.44 -41.48
C LYS A 337 -1.95 51.12 -40.02
N GLU A 338 -3.13 51.50 -39.54
CA GLU A 338 -3.65 51.13 -38.22
C GLU A 338 -4.48 49.84 -38.31
N GLU A 339 -4.32 48.94 -37.34
CA GLU A 339 -5.44 48.12 -36.86
C GLU A 339 -5.48 48.20 -35.33
N LYS A 340 -6.53 48.83 -34.80
CA LYS A 340 -6.82 48.89 -33.37
C LYS A 340 -7.62 47.66 -32.93
N ILE A 341 -7.10 46.95 -31.93
CA ILE A 341 -7.94 46.11 -31.07
C ILE A 341 -8.54 47.05 -30.00
N GLU A 342 -9.85 47.31 -30.05
CA GLU A 342 -10.58 47.89 -28.91
C GLU A 342 -11.64 46.93 -28.37
N LEU A 343 -11.57 46.74 -27.06
CA LEU A 343 -12.40 45.85 -26.25
C LEU A 343 -13.65 46.59 -25.74
N LYS A 344 -14.84 45.98 -25.80
CA LYS A 344 -15.91 46.23 -24.83
C LYS A 344 -16.99 45.15 -24.78
N SER A 345 -17.52 44.99 -23.57
CA SER A 345 -18.69 44.20 -23.17
C SER A 345 -20.01 44.92 -23.46
N ILE A 346 -21.12 44.19 -23.50
CA ILE A 346 -22.41 44.56 -22.86
C ILE A 346 -23.32 43.33 -22.76
N THR A 347 -24.31 43.37 -21.86
CA THR A 347 -25.31 42.32 -21.59
C THR A 347 -26.74 42.87 -21.72
N ALA A 348 -27.71 41.94 -21.85
CA ALA A 348 -29.17 42.10 -21.72
C ALA A 348 -29.98 42.55 -22.96
N ASP A 349 -30.86 41.64 -23.38
CA ASP A 349 -32.29 41.75 -23.75
C ASP A 349 -32.81 42.89 -24.68
N GLY A 350 -33.48 42.51 -25.78
CA GLY A 350 -34.49 43.37 -26.44
C GLY A 350 -34.78 43.14 -27.93
N GLU A 351 -36.03 42.72 -28.23
CA GLU A 351 -36.81 42.98 -29.48
C GLU A 351 -36.41 42.34 -30.85
N SER A 352 -37.27 42.54 -31.86
CA SER A 352 -37.36 41.85 -33.18
C SER A 352 -38.16 42.73 -34.19
N PRO A 353 -38.50 42.38 -35.48
CA PRO A 353 -38.26 41.16 -36.28
C PRO A 353 -37.48 41.48 -37.62
N PRO A 354 -37.98 41.57 -38.90
CA PRO A 354 -39.14 41.06 -39.66
C PRO A 354 -38.89 40.41 -41.07
N ALA A 355 -39.47 39.21 -41.29
CA ALA A 355 -40.32 38.81 -42.45
C ALA A 355 -39.82 38.47 -43.91
N THR A 356 -40.53 37.47 -44.50
CA THR A 356 -40.83 37.16 -45.94
C THR A 356 -39.68 36.81 -46.92
N LYS A 357 -39.77 35.83 -47.86
CA LYS A 357 -40.83 35.41 -48.84
C LYS A 357 -40.70 33.88 -49.19
N ILE A 358 -41.71 33.00 -49.36
CA ILE A 358 -42.91 32.82 -50.27
C ILE A 358 -42.70 31.67 -51.32
N ASN A 359 -43.80 31.02 -51.74
CA ASN A 359 -44.05 29.84 -52.63
C ASN A 359 -44.10 28.46 -51.92
N VAL A 360 -45.18 27.64 -51.94
CA VAL A 360 -46.50 27.62 -52.66
C VAL A 360 -46.37 27.48 -54.20
N ASP A 361 -47.11 26.65 -54.96
CA ASP A 361 -48.34 25.84 -54.80
C ASP A 361 -48.05 24.30 -55.00
N ASP A 362 -48.96 23.31 -55.13
CA ASP A 362 -50.36 23.31 -55.64
C ASP A 362 -51.22 22.04 -55.33
N TYR A 363 -52.55 22.21 -55.43
CA TYR A 363 -53.71 21.27 -55.48
C TYR A 363 -54.13 20.31 -54.33
N GLN A 364 -55.43 19.96 -54.38
CA GLN A 364 -56.35 19.32 -53.40
C GLN A 364 -57.52 18.63 -54.19
N PRO A 365 -58.55 17.98 -53.59
CA PRO A 365 -58.61 16.81 -52.68
C PRO A 365 -59.60 15.72 -53.23
N ASN A 366 -60.38 15.04 -52.35
CA ASN A 366 -61.55 14.15 -52.60
C ASN A 366 -61.28 12.74 -53.21
N GLU A 367 -62.09 11.68 -52.98
CA GLU A 367 -63.09 11.32 -51.94
C GLU A 367 -63.40 9.79 -51.99
N ASN A 368 -63.97 9.24 -50.90
CA ASN A 368 -64.87 8.05 -50.78
C ASN A 368 -64.66 6.76 -51.61
N GLU A 369 -64.62 5.58 -50.95
CA GLU A 369 -65.77 4.66 -50.86
C GLU A 369 -65.51 3.39 -49.99
N GLU A 370 -66.58 2.66 -49.67
CA GLU A 370 -66.63 1.50 -48.76
C GLU A 370 -66.47 0.14 -49.48
N LYS A 371 -65.90 -0.89 -48.80
CA LYS A 371 -66.61 -2.14 -48.38
C LYS A 371 -65.68 -3.31 -48.02
N SER A 372 -66.13 -4.13 -47.07
CA SER A 372 -65.72 -5.54 -46.87
C SER A 372 -66.88 -6.45 -47.32
N PRO A 373 -66.62 -7.71 -47.77
CA PRO A 373 -66.52 -8.81 -46.80
C PRO A 373 -65.52 -9.95 -47.19
N TYR A 374 -65.42 -10.95 -46.31
CA TYR A 374 -64.60 -12.16 -46.42
C TYR A 374 -64.90 -13.06 -47.64
N PRO A 375 -63.97 -13.96 -47.99
CA PRO A 375 -64.20 -15.37 -47.62
C PRO A 375 -63.04 -16.02 -46.83
N THR A 376 -63.35 -17.14 -46.17
CA THR A 376 -62.43 -17.97 -45.38
C THR A 376 -62.02 -19.25 -46.12
N THR A 377 -60.75 -19.64 -46.07
CA THR A 377 -60.34 -21.06 -46.11
C THR A 377 -58.97 -21.25 -45.42
N GLU A 378 -58.67 -22.47 -45.01
CA GLU A 378 -57.56 -22.83 -44.12
C GLU A 378 -56.31 -23.29 -44.90
N ALA A 379 -55.12 -22.93 -44.40
CA ALA A 379 -53.87 -23.66 -44.61
C ALA A 379 -52.88 -23.30 -43.49
N GLN A 380 -52.10 -24.27 -43.00
CA GLN A 380 -51.06 -24.06 -41.99
C GLN A 380 -49.67 -23.99 -42.64
N ALA A 381 -48.88 -22.99 -42.26
CA ALA A 381 -47.42 -23.02 -42.29
C ALA A 381 -46.89 -22.01 -41.27
N GLU A 382 -45.94 -22.43 -40.42
CA GLU A 382 -45.10 -21.53 -39.63
C GLU A 382 -43.72 -21.48 -40.32
N GLU A 383 -43.13 -20.28 -40.48
CA GLU A 383 -41.70 -20.00 -40.24
C GLU A 383 -41.37 -18.52 -40.61
N ASP A 384 -40.66 -17.87 -39.68
CA ASP A 384 -39.81 -16.66 -39.78
C ASP A 384 -40.22 -15.46 -40.67
N GLU A 385 -40.76 -14.40 -40.05
CA GLU A 385 -40.65 -13.01 -40.52
C GLU A 385 -39.43 -12.32 -39.88
N GLU A 386 -38.52 -11.75 -40.69
CA GLU A 386 -37.42 -10.91 -40.20
C GLU A 386 -37.93 -9.52 -39.76
N GLU A 387 -37.55 -9.06 -38.55
CA GLU A 387 -37.81 -7.67 -38.13
C GLU A 387 -37.00 -6.68 -39.00
N PRO A 388 -37.58 -5.58 -39.51
CA PRO A 388 -36.86 -4.64 -40.39
C PRO A 388 -35.81 -3.82 -39.61
N GLU A 389 -34.54 -3.98 -39.97
CA GLU A 389 -33.46 -3.15 -39.39
C GLU A 389 -33.61 -1.67 -39.79
N MET A 390 -33.84 -0.80 -38.79
CA MET A 390 -33.72 0.65 -38.99
C MET A 390 -32.25 1.08 -39.07
N PRO A 391 -31.88 2.01 -39.97
CA PRO A 391 -30.48 2.43 -40.16
C PRO A 391 -29.93 3.18 -38.94
N VAL A 392 -29.07 2.50 -38.16
CA VAL A 392 -28.45 3.06 -36.97
C VAL A 392 -27.33 4.05 -37.35
N GLY A 393 -27.61 5.35 -37.17
CA GLY A 393 -26.60 6.40 -37.23
C GLY A 393 -25.42 6.17 -36.26
N PRO A 394 -24.24 6.74 -36.51
CA PRO A 394 -23.00 6.38 -35.81
C PRO A 394 -23.08 6.68 -34.31
N ARG A 395 -23.33 5.65 -33.50
CA ARG A 395 -23.39 5.74 -32.04
C ARG A 395 -22.06 6.29 -31.47
N PRO A 396 -22.08 7.28 -30.56
CA PRO A 396 -20.94 7.53 -29.71
C PRO A 396 -20.70 6.29 -28.83
N ARG A 397 -19.48 5.76 -28.88
CA ARG A 397 -19.05 4.58 -28.11
C ARG A 397 -18.15 5.01 -26.96
N PRO A 398 -18.05 4.25 -25.85
CA PRO A 398 -17.05 4.50 -24.82
C PRO A 398 -15.64 4.54 -25.42
N MET A 399 -14.77 5.39 -24.88
CA MET A 399 -13.37 5.51 -25.32
C MET A 399 -12.60 4.18 -25.21
N SER A 400 -13.03 3.26 -24.35
CA SER A 400 -12.49 1.90 -24.24
C SER A 400 -12.77 0.99 -25.46
N GLU A 401 -13.77 1.30 -26.31
CA GLU A 401 -13.99 0.62 -27.60
C GLU A 401 -13.30 1.34 -28.77
N LEU A 402 -12.88 2.59 -28.59
CA LEU A 402 -12.24 3.40 -29.63
C LEU A 402 -10.77 2.98 -29.85
N HIS A 403 -10.61 2.03 -30.77
CA HIS A 403 -9.35 1.67 -31.44
C HIS A 403 -8.32 0.87 -30.61
N LEU A 404 -8.70 -0.36 -30.25
CA LEU A 404 -7.78 -1.51 -30.32
C LEU A 404 -8.18 -2.57 -31.37
N LYS A 405 -8.88 -2.15 -32.45
CA LYS A 405 -8.74 -2.81 -33.75
C LYS A 405 -7.25 -2.80 -34.13
N GLU A 406 -6.68 -3.98 -34.36
CA GLU A 406 -5.24 -4.11 -34.56
C GLU A 406 -4.77 -3.48 -35.88
N LYS A 407 -4.22 -2.28 -35.77
CA LYS A 407 -3.09 -1.91 -36.63
C LYS A 407 -1.94 -2.83 -36.25
N ALA A 408 -1.82 -3.95 -36.97
CA ALA A 408 -0.68 -4.85 -36.88
C ALA A 408 0.62 -4.04 -36.95
N VAL A 409 1.59 -4.37 -36.09
CA VAL A 409 2.81 -3.55 -35.93
C VAL A 409 3.52 -3.45 -37.30
N PRO A 410 3.71 -2.24 -37.84
CA PRO A 410 4.26 -2.07 -39.18
C PRO A 410 5.65 -2.70 -39.27
N MET A 411 5.95 -3.34 -40.40
CA MET A 411 7.26 -3.97 -40.63
C MET A 411 8.35 -2.87 -40.59
N PRO A 412 9.38 -3.00 -39.75
CA PRO A 412 10.46 -2.02 -39.71
C PRO A 412 11.23 -1.98 -41.05
N ASP A 413 11.42 -0.77 -41.60
CA ASP A 413 12.02 -0.53 -42.93
C ASP A 413 13.47 -1.01 -43.06
N ALA A 414 14.14 -1.29 -41.94
CA ALA A 414 15.49 -1.82 -41.92
C ALA A 414 15.52 -3.34 -42.15
N SER A 415 16.65 -3.83 -42.68
CA SER A 415 16.90 -5.26 -42.94
C SER A 415 17.04 -6.08 -41.66
N ALA A 416 16.19 -7.08 -41.45
CA ALA A 416 16.34 -8.01 -40.32
C ALA A 416 17.61 -8.86 -40.50
N PHE A 417 18.42 -8.96 -39.44
CA PHE A 417 19.74 -9.62 -39.44
C PHE A 417 20.73 -9.13 -40.53
N PHE A 418 20.53 -7.94 -41.10
CA PHE A 418 21.25 -7.42 -42.28
C PHE A 418 21.10 -8.26 -43.57
N ILE A 419 20.27 -9.31 -43.56
CA ILE A 419 20.06 -10.25 -44.68
C ILE A 419 18.66 -10.09 -45.27
N PHE A 420 17.64 -9.87 -44.43
CA PHE A 420 16.24 -9.85 -44.83
C PHE A 420 15.70 -8.43 -45.03
N SER A 421 15.94 -7.88 -46.22
CA SER A 421 15.28 -6.66 -46.74
C SER A 421 13.74 -6.72 -46.56
N PRO A 422 13.03 -5.60 -46.30
CA PRO A 422 11.57 -5.59 -46.12
C PRO A 422 10.79 -6.28 -47.25
N ASN A 423 11.26 -6.15 -48.50
CA ASN A 423 10.61 -6.70 -49.69
C ASN A 423 10.82 -8.23 -49.86
N ASN A 424 11.55 -8.91 -48.97
CA ASN A 424 11.78 -10.35 -49.08
C ASN A 424 10.49 -11.12 -48.75
N ARG A 425 9.98 -11.91 -49.73
CA ARG A 425 8.74 -12.71 -49.59
C ARG A 425 8.75 -13.62 -48.36
N PHE A 426 9.89 -14.14 -47.93
CA PHE A 426 10.00 -14.94 -46.71
C PHE A 426 9.70 -14.12 -45.45
N ARG A 427 10.27 -12.91 -45.33
CA ARG A 427 10.03 -12.01 -44.18
C ARG A 427 8.57 -11.54 -44.12
N VAL A 428 7.99 -11.20 -45.28
CA VAL A 428 6.56 -10.85 -45.39
C VAL A 428 5.66 -12.03 -45.00
N HIS A 429 6.04 -13.27 -45.34
CA HIS A 429 5.31 -14.47 -44.92
C HIS A 429 5.41 -14.72 -43.41
N CYS A 430 6.60 -14.57 -42.80
CA CYS A 430 6.77 -14.62 -41.34
C CYS A 430 5.94 -13.56 -40.62
N HIS A 431 5.92 -12.30 -41.11
CA HIS A 431 5.10 -11.23 -40.54
C HIS A 431 3.60 -11.53 -40.64
N ARG A 432 3.13 -12.15 -41.75
CA ARG A 432 1.75 -12.62 -41.89
C ARG A 432 1.38 -13.69 -40.86
N ILE A 433 2.24 -14.70 -40.66
CA ILE A 433 2.02 -15.77 -39.67
C ILE A 433 1.99 -15.20 -38.24
N VAL A 434 2.94 -14.35 -37.88
CA VAL A 434 3.09 -13.83 -36.51
C VAL A 434 1.92 -12.93 -36.08
N ASN A 435 1.23 -12.31 -37.04
CA ASN A 435 0.04 -11.47 -36.81
C ASN A 435 -1.30 -12.21 -37.03
N ASP A 436 -1.30 -13.53 -37.22
CA ASP A 436 -2.53 -14.31 -37.29
C ASP A 436 -3.12 -14.55 -35.89
N ASN A 437 -4.45 -14.45 -35.79
CA ASN A 437 -5.22 -14.80 -34.61
C ASN A 437 -5.12 -16.30 -34.30
N ILE A 438 -5.06 -17.16 -35.32
CA ILE A 438 -4.89 -18.61 -35.14
C ILE A 438 -3.53 -18.88 -34.47
N PHE A 439 -2.45 -18.29 -35.00
CA PHE A 439 -1.11 -18.39 -34.40
C PHE A 439 -1.06 -17.85 -32.97
N THR A 440 -1.71 -16.71 -32.71
CA THR A 440 -1.74 -16.11 -31.37
C THR A 440 -2.49 -16.96 -30.35
N ASN A 441 -3.64 -17.52 -30.73
CA ASN A 441 -4.41 -18.42 -29.87
C ASN A 441 -3.70 -19.77 -29.65
N LEU A 442 -3.07 -20.32 -30.69
CA LEU A 442 -2.27 -21.55 -30.62
C LEU A 442 -1.08 -21.40 -29.66
N ILE A 443 -0.34 -20.30 -29.73
CA ILE A 443 0.75 -20.02 -28.79
C ILE A 443 0.23 -19.84 -27.36
N LEU A 444 -0.91 -19.17 -27.16
CA LEU A 444 -1.53 -19.03 -25.84
C LEU A 444 -1.94 -20.40 -25.26
N PHE A 445 -2.52 -21.28 -26.08
CA PHE A 445 -2.83 -22.66 -25.70
C PHE A 445 -1.58 -23.44 -25.26
N PHE A 446 -0.47 -23.34 -26.00
CA PHE A 446 0.79 -23.99 -25.59
C PHE A 446 1.41 -23.37 -24.33
N ILE A 447 1.24 -22.07 -24.07
CA ILE A 447 1.64 -21.45 -22.79
C ILE A 447 0.81 -22.02 -21.63
N LEU A 448 -0.50 -22.17 -21.79
CA LEU A 448 -1.37 -22.80 -20.79
C LEU A 448 -0.99 -24.27 -20.55
N LEU A 449 -0.83 -25.06 -21.62
CA LEU A 449 -0.48 -26.48 -21.54
C LEU A 449 0.92 -26.69 -20.91
N SER A 450 1.90 -25.84 -21.26
CA SER A 450 3.21 -25.84 -20.59
C SER A 450 3.16 -25.40 -19.12
N SER A 451 2.15 -24.64 -18.71
CA SER A 451 1.96 -24.23 -17.31
C SER A 451 1.32 -25.36 -16.49
N ILE A 452 0.33 -26.06 -17.06
CA ILE A 452 -0.25 -27.28 -16.50
C ILE A 452 0.83 -28.36 -16.36
N SER A 453 1.71 -28.51 -17.37
CA SER A 453 2.83 -29.46 -17.33
C SER A 453 3.84 -29.18 -16.22
N LEU A 454 4.00 -27.91 -15.79
CA LEU A 454 4.85 -27.54 -14.65
C LEU A 454 4.16 -27.84 -13.31
N ALA A 455 2.86 -27.53 -13.20
CA ALA A 455 2.05 -27.85 -12.01
C ALA A 455 1.88 -29.36 -11.78
N ALA A 456 2.03 -30.17 -12.83
CA ALA A 456 1.94 -31.63 -12.76
C ALA A 456 3.26 -32.33 -12.35
N GLU A 457 4.39 -31.63 -12.24
CA GLU A 457 5.70 -32.24 -11.93
C GLU A 457 5.75 -32.82 -10.51
N ASP A 458 6.43 -33.96 -10.33
CA ASP A 458 6.72 -34.56 -9.02
C ASP A 458 7.99 -33.94 -8.41
N PRO A 459 7.90 -33.15 -7.32
CA PRO A 459 9.08 -32.52 -6.72
C PRO A 459 9.95 -33.49 -5.92
N VAL A 460 9.42 -34.68 -5.57
CA VAL A 460 10.11 -35.67 -4.73
C VAL A 460 10.72 -36.79 -5.58
N ARG A 461 9.97 -37.30 -6.57
CA ARG A 461 10.32 -38.48 -7.37
C ARG A 461 10.75 -38.09 -8.78
N HIS A 462 11.92 -37.45 -8.90
CA HIS A 462 12.45 -36.98 -10.19
C HIS A 462 12.53 -38.05 -11.31
N LEU A 463 12.71 -39.33 -10.97
CA LEU A 463 12.76 -40.44 -11.93
C LEU A 463 11.38 -41.05 -12.27
N SER A 464 10.29 -40.53 -11.70
CA SER A 464 8.92 -41.01 -11.93
C SER A 464 8.54 -41.00 -13.42
N PHE A 465 7.81 -42.02 -13.88
CA PHE A 465 7.25 -42.09 -15.23
C PHE A 465 6.47 -40.82 -15.62
N ARG A 466 5.77 -40.21 -14.65
CA ARG A 466 5.15 -38.88 -14.79
C ARG A 466 6.16 -37.82 -15.22
N ASN A 467 7.28 -37.69 -14.50
CA ASN A 467 8.31 -36.68 -14.80
C ASN A 467 9.06 -36.98 -16.12
N GLN A 468 9.18 -38.25 -16.51
CA GLN A 468 9.72 -38.61 -17.82
C GLN A 468 8.81 -38.13 -18.97
N ILE A 469 7.49 -38.33 -18.84
CA ILE A 469 6.50 -37.81 -19.82
C ILE A 469 6.50 -36.28 -19.83
N LEU A 470 6.48 -35.63 -18.66
CA LEU A 470 6.47 -34.16 -18.57
C LEU A 470 7.78 -33.55 -19.09
N GLY A 471 8.92 -34.22 -18.89
CA GLY A 471 10.20 -33.86 -19.50
C GLY A 471 10.18 -33.96 -21.03
N ASN A 472 9.55 -35.00 -21.58
CA ASN A 472 9.36 -35.11 -23.04
C ASN A 472 8.44 -33.99 -23.58
N ALA A 473 7.37 -33.66 -22.87
CA ALA A 473 6.49 -32.54 -23.21
C ALA A 473 7.23 -31.17 -23.13
N ASP A 474 8.12 -31.00 -22.16
CA ASP A 474 8.95 -29.80 -21.98
C ASP A 474 9.89 -29.52 -23.18
N TYR A 475 10.48 -30.56 -23.78
CA TYR A 475 11.21 -30.45 -25.04
C TYR A 475 10.31 -29.96 -26.19
N VAL A 476 9.07 -30.48 -26.29
CA VAL A 476 8.10 -30.08 -27.32
C VAL A 476 7.70 -28.61 -27.15
N PHE A 477 7.31 -28.18 -25.94
CA PHE A 477 6.94 -26.79 -25.67
C PHE A 477 8.10 -25.83 -25.93
N THR A 478 9.31 -26.15 -25.46
CA THR A 478 10.50 -25.31 -25.70
C THR A 478 10.84 -25.21 -27.19
N SER A 479 10.64 -26.28 -27.96
CA SER A 479 10.82 -26.26 -29.42
C SER A 479 9.81 -25.33 -30.11
N ILE A 480 8.53 -25.44 -29.77
CA ILE A 480 7.46 -24.55 -30.28
C ILE A 480 7.76 -23.08 -29.96
N PHE A 481 8.17 -22.78 -28.73
CA PHE A 481 8.52 -21.42 -28.33
C PHE A 481 9.83 -20.91 -28.97
N THR A 482 10.79 -21.79 -29.25
CA THR A 482 12.00 -21.42 -30.00
C THR A 482 11.66 -21.01 -31.44
N LEU A 483 10.76 -21.76 -32.10
CA LEU A 483 10.23 -21.41 -33.42
C LEU A 483 9.45 -20.08 -33.39
N GLU A 484 8.64 -19.84 -32.35
CA GLU A 484 7.94 -18.57 -32.13
C GLU A 484 8.91 -17.36 -32.07
N ILE A 485 9.99 -17.49 -31.29
CA ILE A 485 11.02 -16.44 -31.18
C ILE A 485 11.72 -16.22 -32.51
N ILE A 486 12.10 -17.28 -33.24
CA ILE A 486 12.75 -17.17 -34.55
C ILE A 486 11.83 -16.43 -35.55
N LEU A 487 10.55 -16.80 -35.64
CA LEU A 487 9.57 -16.14 -36.52
C LEU A 487 9.35 -14.66 -36.15
N LYS A 488 9.32 -14.32 -34.86
CA LYS A 488 9.27 -12.92 -34.39
C LYS A 488 10.54 -12.15 -34.77
N MET A 489 11.72 -12.75 -34.62
CA MET A 489 13.01 -12.11 -34.92
C MET A 489 13.25 -11.92 -36.43
N THR A 490 12.77 -12.83 -37.30
CA THR A 490 12.85 -12.61 -38.76
C THR A 490 11.88 -11.53 -39.25
N ALA A 491 10.68 -11.44 -38.67
CA ALA A 491 9.70 -10.40 -39.00
C ALA A 491 10.16 -8.99 -38.57
N TYR A 492 10.50 -8.83 -37.28
CA TYR A 492 10.76 -7.52 -36.66
C TYR A 492 12.26 -7.15 -36.54
N GLY A 493 13.18 -8.08 -36.76
CA GLY A 493 14.62 -7.88 -36.55
C GLY A 493 15.04 -7.95 -35.08
N ALA A 494 16.32 -8.22 -34.83
CA ALA A 494 16.83 -8.56 -33.51
C ALA A 494 17.06 -7.35 -32.58
N PHE A 495 18.11 -6.53 -32.82
CA PHE A 495 18.62 -5.59 -31.81
C PHE A 495 18.69 -4.11 -32.22
N LEU A 496 19.26 -3.77 -33.39
CA LEU A 496 19.67 -2.38 -33.67
C LEU A 496 18.50 -1.38 -33.84
N HIS A 497 17.47 -1.74 -34.58
CA HIS A 497 16.56 -0.75 -35.16
C HIS A 497 15.41 -0.35 -34.22
N LYS A 498 14.83 0.84 -34.45
CA LYS A 498 13.58 1.24 -33.78
C LYS A 498 12.48 0.26 -34.22
N GLY A 499 11.84 -0.40 -33.26
CA GLY A 499 10.86 -1.48 -33.51
C GLY A 499 11.43 -2.91 -33.52
N SER A 500 12.74 -3.12 -33.34
CA SER A 500 13.31 -4.47 -33.25
C SER A 500 12.86 -5.23 -32.00
N PHE A 501 12.71 -6.55 -32.13
CA PHE A 501 12.11 -7.46 -31.15
C PHE A 501 12.65 -7.26 -29.73
N CYS A 502 13.97 -7.24 -29.57
CA CYS A 502 14.64 -7.19 -28.27
C CYS A 502 14.64 -5.80 -27.60
N ARG A 503 13.99 -4.77 -28.17
CA ARG A 503 13.86 -3.44 -27.53
C ARG A 503 12.61 -3.29 -26.64
N ASN A 504 11.69 -4.26 -26.67
CA ASN A 504 10.51 -4.31 -25.80
C ASN A 504 10.79 -5.21 -24.58
N TYR A 505 10.62 -4.70 -23.36
CA TYR A 505 10.85 -5.47 -22.12
C TYR A 505 10.07 -6.80 -22.05
N PHE A 506 8.83 -6.83 -22.53
CA PHE A 506 8.04 -8.07 -22.56
C PHE A 506 8.58 -9.11 -23.56
N ASN A 507 9.23 -8.66 -24.64
CA ASN A 507 9.90 -9.51 -25.61
C ASN A 507 11.25 -10.03 -25.08
N ILE A 508 11.93 -9.26 -24.22
CA ILE A 508 13.14 -9.71 -23.51
C ILE A 508 12.78 -10.83 -22.52
N LEU A 509 11.64 -10.74 -21.83
CA LEU A 509 11.12 -11.83 -20.98
C LEU A 509 10.82 -13.09 -21.81
N ASP A 510 10.10 -12.95 -22.93
CA ASP A 510 9.85 -14.01 -23.90
C ASP A 510 11.15 -14.74 -24.31
N LEU A 511 12.20 -13.98 -24.65
CA LEU A 511 13.52 -14.49 -25.02
C LEU A 511 14.23 -15.20 -23.85
N LEU A 512 14.26 -14.58 -22.67
CA LEU A 512 14.93 -15.10 -21.47
C LEU A 512 14.39 -16.48 -21.07
N VAL A 513 13.07 -16.65 -21.07
CA VAL A 513 12.43 -17.93 -20.70
C VAL A 513 12.81 -19.06 -21.66
N VAL A 514 12.89 -18.76 -22.97
CA VAL A 514 13.33 -19.74 -23.98
C VAL A 514 14.82 -20.05 -23.82
N SER A 515 15.68 -19.02 -23.67
CA SER A 515 17.12 -19.20 -23.46
C SER A 515 17.43 -20.04 -22.20
N VAL A 516 16.79 -19.76 -21.07
CA VAL A 516 16.93 -20.56 -19.84
C VAL A 516 16.53 -22.01 -20.05
N SER A 517 15.44 -22.26 -20.79
CA SER A 517 14.96 -23.62 -21.07
C SER A 517 15.98 -24.39 -21.94
N LEU A 518 16.51 -23.76 -23.00
CA LEU A 518 17.54 -24.35 -23.88
C LEU A 518 18.86 -24.64 -23.14
N ILE A 519 19.36 -23.68 -22.35
CA ILE A 519 20.58 -23.86 -21.55
C ILE A 519 20.40 -25.02 -20.54
N SER A 520 19.21 -25.11 -19.92
CA SER A 520 18.85 -26.19 -19.00
C SER A 520 18.75 -27.57 -19.64
N PHE A 521 18.74 -27.69 -20.97
CA PHE A 521 18.84 -28.97 -21.68
C PHE A 521 20.27 -29.28 -22.14
N GLY A 522 21.03 -28.26 -22.59
CA GLY A 522 22.42 -28.44 -23.00
C GLY A 522 23.35 -28.83 -21.85
N ILE A 523 23.07 -28.39 -20.62
CA ILE A 523 23.85 -28.75 -19.43
C ILE A 523 23.28 -30.02 -18.79
N GLN A 524 23.68 -31.18 -19.32
CA GLN A 524 23.32 -32.50 -18.76
C GLN A 524 24.03 -32.83 -17.43
N SER A 525 25.08 -32.09 -17.04
CA SER A 525 25.80 -32.30 -15.80
C SER A 525 24.97 -31.91 -14.56
N SER A 526 24.37 -32.91 -13.92
CA SER A 526 23.51 -32.77 -12.73
C SER A 526 24.20 -32.21 -11.47
N ALA A 527 25.54 -32.15 -11.46
CA ALA A 527 26.34 -31.81 -10.29
C ALA A 527 26.43 -30.31 -9.93
N ILE A 528 25.90 -29.41 -10.77
CA ILE A 528 26.08 -27.95 -10.59
C ILE A 528 24.81 -27.31 -10.01
N ASN A 529 24.91 -26.66 -8.84
CA ASN A 529 23.79 -25.94 -8.19
C ASN A 529 23.10 -24.93 -9.11
N VAL A 530 23.83 -24.34 -10.07
CA VAL A 530 23.29 -23.45 -11.11
C VAL A 530 22.20 -24.12 -11.95
N VAL A 531 22.29 -25.42 -12.24
CA VAL A 531 21.26 -26.16 -13.00
C VAL A 531 19.96 -26.26 -12.20
N LYS A 532 20.03 -26.36 -10.86
CA LYS A 532 18.84 -26.30 -9.99
C LYS A 532 18.15 -24.93 -10.07
N ILE A 533 18.92 -23.84 -10.08
CA ILE A 533 18.41 -22.47 -10.24
C ILE A 533 17.81 -22.26 -11.64
N LEU A 534 18.46 -22.72 -12.71
CA LEU A 534 17.93 -22.67 -14.08
C LEU A 534 16.62 -23.45 -14.25
N ARG A 535 16.43 -24.57 -13.51
CA ARG A 535 15.15 -25.28 -13.46
C ARG A 535 14.08 -24.45 -12.75
N VAL A 536 14.38 -23.81 -11.62
CA VAL A 536 13.43 -22.92 -10.93
C VAL A 536 12.98 -21.76 -11.84
N LEU A 537 13.89 -21.16 -12.61
CA LEU A 537 13.57 -20.08 -13.55
C LEU A 537 12.57 -20.48 -14.68
N ARG A 538 12.29 -21.77 -14.87
CA ARG A 538 11.20 -22.24 -15.76
C ARG A 538 9.82 -21.79 -15.27
N VAL A 539 9.66 -21.44 -13.99
CA VAL A 539 8.43 -20.89 -13.40
C VAL A 539 8.03 -19.54 -14.03
N LEU A 540 8.91 -18.88 -14.78
CA LEU A 540 8.62 -17.63 -15.49
C LEU A 540 7.78 -17.84 -16.77
N ARG A 541 7.50 -19.08 -17.20
CA ARG A 541 6.72 -19.39 -18.41
C ARG A 541 5.29 -18.80 -18.45
N PRO A 542 4.49 -18.79 -17.38
CA PRO A 542 3.16 -18.20 -17.40
C PRO A 542 3.19 -16.68 -17.63
N LEU A 543 4.26 -15.99 -17.20
CA LEU A 543 4.41 -14.53 -17.39
C LEU A 543 4.43 -14.13 -18.87
N ARG A 544 4.75 -15.06 -19.78
CA ARG A 544 4.67 -14.84 -21.23
C ARG A 544 3.25 -14.54 -21.71
N ALA A 545 2.23 -15.00 -20.98
CA ALA A 545 0.83 -14.63 -21.24
C ALA A 545 0.57 -13.12 -21.07
N ILE A 546 1.35 -12.40 -20.25
CA ILE A 546 1.22 -10.93 -20.08
C ILE A 546 1.51 -10.21 -21.41
N ASN A 547 2.43 -10.72 -22.24
CA ASN A 547 2.73 -10.14 -23.56
C ASN A 547 1.61 -10.40 -24.59
N ARG A 548 0.67 -11.31 -24.31
CA ARG A 548 -0.43 -11.72 -25.19
C ARG A 548 -1.79 -11.17 -24.75
N ALA A 549 -2.09 -11.20 -23.45
CA ALA A 549 -3.34 -10.70 -22.88
C ALA A 549 -3.29 -9.18 -22.64
N LYS A 550 -3.89 -8.40 -23.56
CA LYS A 550 -3.91 -6.92 -23.52
C LYS A 550 -4.37 -6.34 -22.17
N GLY A 551 -5.42 -6.92 -21.57
CA GLY A 551 -5.92 -6.49 -20.26
C GLY A 551 -4.91 -6.72 -19.12
N LEU A 552 -4.29 -7.90 -19.06
CA LEU A 552 -3.26 -8.21 -18.06
C LEU A 552 -2.03 -7.31 -18.22
N LYS A 553 -1.65 -7.00 -19.46
CA LYS A 553 -0.59 -6.04 -19.78
C LYS A 553 -0.91 -4.64 -19.23
N HIS A 554 -2.14 -4.16 -19.42
CA HIS A 554 -2.59 -2.88 -18.89
C HIS A 554 -2.54 -2.83 -17.35
N VAL A 555 -3.05 -3.86 -16.67
CA VAL A 555 -3.00 -3.96 -15.20
C VAL A 555 -1.55 -3.91 -14.69
N VAL A 556 -0.64 -4.67 -15.31
CA VAL A 556 0.79 -4.66 -14.95
C VAL A 556 1.43 -3.29 -15.21
N GLN A 557 1.02 -2.56 -16.24
CA GLN A 557 1.50 -1.20 -16.50
C GLN A 557 1.04 -0.20 -15.44
N CYS A 558 -0.24 -0.21 -15.03
CA CYS A 558 -0.74 0.63 -13.93
C CYS A 558 0.00 0.35 -12.61
N VAL A 559 0.28 -0.93 -12.30
CA VAL A 559 1.06 -1.30 -11.11
C VAL A 559 2.49 -0.71 -11.16
N PHE A 560 3.16 -0.72 -12.33
CA PHE A 560 4.48 -0.08 -12.46
C PHE A 560 4.45 1.44 -12.30
N VAL A 561 3.38 2.12 -12.72
CA VAL A 561 3.22 3.57 -12.49
C VAL A 561 3.03 3.85 -10.99
N ALA A 562 2.12 3.12 -10.34
CA ALA A 562 1.84 3.28 -8.91
C ALA A 562 3.06 2.94 -8.00
N ILE A 563 3.87 1.93 -8.35
CA ILE A 563 5.10 1.62 -7.60
C ILE A 563 6.06 2.83 -7.57
N ARG A 564 6.13 3.63 -8.65
CA ARG A 564 7.04 4.77 -8.73
C ARG A 564 6.66 5.91 -7.78
N THR A 565 5.36 6.13 -7.54
CA THR A 565 4.89 7.16 -6.59
C THR A 565 4.97 6.65 -5.14
N ILE A 566 4.53 5.41 -4.91
CA ILE A 566 4.52 4.74 -3.60
C ILE A 566 5.93 4.53 -3.02
N GLY A 567 6.94 4.36 -3.88
CA GLY A 567 8.32 4.11 -3.46
C GLY A 567 8.87 5.09 -2.42
N ASN A 568 8.47 6.36 -2.46
CA ASN A 568 8.84 7.34 -1.42
C ASN A 568 8.31 6.95 -0.04
N ILE A 569 7.05 6.51 0.06
CA ILE A 569 6.41 6.11 1.31
C ILE A 569 7.04 4.80 1.82
N VAL A 570 7.25 3.83 0.93
CA VAL A 570 7.87 2.54 1.27
C VAL A 570 9.28 2.69 1.82
N ILE A 571 10.12 3.58 1.28
CA ILE A 571 11.46 3.78 1.87
C ILE A 571 11.36 4.46 3.25
N VAL A 572 10.36 5.31 3.49
CA VAL A 572 10.11 5.86 4.84
C VAL A 572 9.65 4.76 5.82
N THR A 573 8.78 3.83 5.42
CA THR A 573 8.37 2.73 6.31
C THR A 573 9.53 1.77 6.58
N THR A 574 10.34 1.43 5.58
CA THR A 574 11.58 0.65 5.78
C THR A 574 12.58 1.38 6.69
N LEU A 575 12.71 2.71 6.58
CA LEU A 575 13.56 3.51 7.46
C LEU A 575 13.05 3.50 8.91
N LEU A 576 11.73 3.61 9.13
CA LEU A 576 11.14 3.50 10.46
C LEU A 576 11.28 2.09 11.05
N GLN A 577 11.05 1.05 10.25
CA GLN A 577 11.29 -0.35 10.65
C GLN A 577 12.75 -0.58 11.04
N PHE A 578 13.71 -0.05 10.27
CA PHE A 578 15.13 -0.07 10.60
C PHE A 578 15.44 0.68 11.91
N MET A 579 14.82 1.84 12.15
CA MET A 579 14.99 2.58 13.42
C MET A 579 14.44 1.81 14.62
N PHE A 580 13.25 1.20 14.50
CA PHE A 580 12.70 0.33 15.54
C PHE A 580 13.52 -0.95 15.73
N ALA A 581 14.11 -1.51 14.66
CA ALA A 581 15.02 -2.64 14.75
C ALA A 581 16.27 -2.28 15.56
N CYS A 582 16.87 -1.10 15.33
CA CYS A 582 17.98 -0.60 16.14
C CYS A 582 17.60 -0.41 17.63
N ILE A 583 16.38 0.04 17.93
CA ILE A 583 15.87 0.11 19.32
C ILE A 583 15.74 -1.30 19.90
N GLY A 584 15.15 -2.23 19.15
CA GLY A 584 14.96 -3.62 19.58
C GLY A 584 16.28 -4.34 19.87
N VAL A 585 17.32 -4.14 19.06
CA VAL A 585 18.67 -4.67 19.33
C VAL A 585 19.22 -4.17 20.67
N GLN A 586 19.12 -2.86 20.97
CA GLN A 586 19.56 -2.31 22.26
C GLN A 586 18.78 -2.90 23.45
N LEU A 587 17.49 -3.16 23.28
CA LEU A 587 16.63 -3.70 24.34
C LEU A 587 16.84 -5.21 24.55
N PHE A 588 16.90 -6.00 23.47
CA PHE A 588 16.66 -7.46 23.51
C PHE A 588 17.83 -8.36 23.07
N LYS A 589 18.91 -7.83 22.47
CA LYS A 589 20.07 -8.64 22.04
C LYS A 589 20.59 -9.53 23.17
N GLY A 590 20.81 -10.82 22.90
CA GLY A 590 21.29 -11.83 23.86
C GLY A 590 20.28 -12.25 24.94
N LYS A 591 19.04 -11.73 24.95
CA LYS A 591 18.06 -11.91 26.05
C LYS A 591 16.82 -12.73 25.70
N LEU A 592 16.74 -13.26 24.47
CA LEU A 592 15.63 -14.07 23.97
C LEU A 592 15.96 -15.58 23.94
N TYR A 593 17.10 -15.98 24.50
CA TYR A 593 17.51 -17.36 24.70
C TYR A 593 16.74 -18.04 25.84
N SER A 594 16.55 -19.36 25.72
CA SER A 594 15.90 -20.24 26.70
C SER A 594 16.53 -21.63 26.67
N CYS A 595 16.48 -22.34 27.80
CA CYS A 595 16.59 -23.79 27.79
C CYS A 595 15.25 -24.40 27.38
N THR A 596 15.26 -25.62 26.82
CA THR A 596 14.05 -26.41 26.53
C THR A 596 13.19 -26.69 27.77
N ASP A 597 13.76 -26.62 28.98
CA ASP A 597 13.02 -26.65 30.24
C ASP A 597 13.21 -25.38 31.07
N SER A 598 12.10 -24.87 31.62
CA SER A 598 12.06 -23.64 32.44
C SER A 598 12.84 -23.72 33.76
N SER A 599 13.34 -24.91 34.14
CA SER A 599 14.16 -25.07 35.36
C SER A 599 15.57 -24.51 35.20
N LYS A 600 16.08 -24.35 33.97
CA LYS A 600 17.47 -23.96 33.68
C LYS A 600 17.59 -22.58 33.05
N GLN A 601 18.38 -21.73 33.72
CA GLN A 601 18.48 -20.30 33.43
C GLN A 601 19.78 -19.89 32.72
N THR A 602 20.72 -20.81 32.48
CA THR A 602 21.99 -20.54 31.77
C THR A 602 22.36 -21.65 30.79
N ALA A 603 23.09 -21.30 29.72
CA ALA A 603 23.64 -22.25 28.73
C ALA A 603 24.64 -23.27 29.31
N ALA A 604 25.21 -23.00 30.49
CA ALA A 604 26.08 -23.93 31.20
C ALA A 604 25.28 -25.03 31.91
N GLU A 605 24.14 -24.69 32.50
CA GLU A 605 23.24 -25.63 33.17
C GLU A 605 22.32 -26.38 32.20
N CYS A 606 22.02 -25.79 31.05
CA CYS A 606 21.14 -26.34 30.03
C CYS A 606 21.80 -27.51 29.27
N ARG A 607 22.07 -28.62 29.98
CA ARG A 607 22.82 -29.78 29.47
C ARG A 607 22.25 -31.10 30.00
N GLY A 608 22.54 -32.18 29.27
CA GLY A 608 22.03 -33.52 29.58
C GLY A 608 20.56 -33.67 29.14
N TYR A 609 19.73 -34.24 30.02
CA TYR A 609 18.34 -34.57 29.73
C TYR A 609 17.40 -34.03 30.81
N TYR A 610 16.13 -33.85 30.44
CA TYR A 610 15.02 -33.55 31.33
C TYR A 610 13.83 -34.49 31.06
N ILE A 611 12.84 -34.44 31.95
CA ILE A 611 11.61 -35.23 31.85
C ILE A 611 10.48 -34.30 31.45
N THR A 612 9.77 -34.64 30.37
CA THR A 612 8.43 -34.11 30.07
C THR A 612 7.38 -35.15 30.44
N TYR A 613 6.16 -34.70 30.70
CA TYR A 613 5.02 -35.58 31.00
C TYR A 613 4.06 -35.55 29.83
N LYS A 614 3.78 -36.71 29.23
CA LYS A 614 2.89 -36.79 28.07
C LYS A 614 1.48 -36.37 28.51
N ASP A 615 0.90 -35.40 27.78
CA ASP A 615 -0.43 -34.84 28.04
C ASP A 615 -0.61 -34.31 29.49
N GLY A 616 0.50 -33.96 30.17
CA GLY A 616 0.52 -33.56 31.59
C GLY A 616 0.48 -34.70 32.60
N GLU A 617 0.32 -35.96 32.17
CA GLU A 617 0.23 -37.10 33.08
C GLU A 617 1.60 -37.45 33.70
N VAL A 618 1.73 -37.24 35.01
CA VAL A 618 2.92 -37.61 35.80
C VAL A 618 3.29 -39.11 35.65
N ASN A 619 2.31 -39.95 35.33
CA ASN A 619 2.46 -41.38 35.09
C ASN A 619 3.14 -41.74 33.74
N GLN A 620 3.25 -40.79 32.80
CA GLN A 620 3.81 -41.00 31.46
C GLN A 620 5.05 -40.10 31.21
N PRO A 621 6.17 -40.34 31.94
CA PRO A 621 7.41 -39.58 31.75
C PRO A 621 8.09 -39.92 30.43
N MET A 622 8.44 -38.89 29.66
CA MET A 622 9.25 -38.95 28.44
C MET A 622 10.58 -38.24 28.68
N ILE A 623 11.69 -38.84 28.27
CA ILE A 623 13.02 -38.24 28.41
C ILE A 623 13.35 -37.44 27.14
N GLN A 624 13.70 -36.16 27.30
CA GLN A 624 14.09 -35.28 26.20
C GLN A 624 15.47 -34.65 26.48
N PRO A 625 16.31 -34.43 25.44
CA PRO A 625 17.59 -33.75 25.60
C PRO A 625 17.38 -32.26 25.90
N ARG A 626 18.28 -31.66 26.67
CA ARG A 626 18.33 -30.20 26.84
C ARG A 626 19.09 -29.53 25.71
N SER A 627 18.52 -28.48 25.14
CA SER A 627 19.18 -27.55 24.22
C SER A 627 18.95 -26.11 24.65
N TRP A 628 19.97 -25.27 24.46
CA TRP A 628 19.89 -23.83 24.69
C TRP A 628 19.60 -23.15 23.35
N GLU A 629 18.37 -22.66 23.20
CA GLU A 629 17.81 -22.22 21.92
C GLU A 629 17.37 -20.76 21.99
N ASN A 630 17.51 -20.05 20.88
CA ASN A 630 17.01 -18.68 20.74
C ASN A 630 15.55 -18.69 20.26
N SER A 631 14.88 -17.55 20.37
CA SER A 631 13.64 -17.30 19.64
C SER A 631 13.83 -17.51 18.13
N LYS A 632 12.79 -18.00 17.44
CA LYS A 632 12.76 -18.10 15.95
C LYS A 632 12.89 -16.72 15.29
N PHE A 633 12.44 -15.68 16.00
CA PHE A 633 12.55 -14.28 15.63
C PHE A 633 13.25 -13.53 16.77
N ASP A 634 14.50 -13.15 16.52
CA ASP A 634 15.40 -12.54 17.50
C ASP A 634 15.68 -11.05 17.20
N PHE A 635 16.47 -10.44 18.07
CA PHE A 635 16.99 -9.07 17.93
C PHE A 635 18.50 -9.02 18.18
N ASP A 636 19.23 -10.09 17.83
CA ASP A 636 20.67 -10.21 18.07
C ASP A 636 21.51 -9.43 17.05
N ASN A 637 20.92 -9.02 15.93
CA ASN A 637 21.47 -8.05 14.97
C ASN A 637 20.32 -7.28 14.29
N VAL A 638 20.65 -6.18 13.61
CA VAL A 638 19.60 -5.31 13.02
C VAL A 638 18.83 -5.99 11.87
N LEU A 639 19.40 -6.97 11.17
CA LEU A 639 18.70 -7.66 10.07
C LEU A 639 17.67 -8.68 10.59
N THR A 640 18.01 -9.47 11.62
CA THR A 640 17.03 -10.35 12.28
C THR A 640 15.97 -9.54 13.02
N ALA A 641 16.36 -8.45 13.70
CA ALA A 641 15.41 -7.50 14.28
C ALA A 641 14.45 -6.88 13.26
N MET A 642 14.90 -6.56 12.04
CA MET A 642 14.01 -6.10 10.97
C MET A 642 13.04 -7.21 10.51
N MET A 643 13.46 -8.47 10.47
CA MET A 643 12.61 -9.62 10.15
C MET A 643 11.58 -9.90 11.26
N ALA A 644 11.99 -9.85 12.53
CA ALA A 644 11.10 -9.98 13.68
C ALA A 644 10.04 -8.87 13.73
N LEU A 645 10.44 -7.64 13.41
CA LEU A 645 9.49 -6.54 13.26
C LEU A 645 8.61 -6.66 11.99
N PHE A 646 9.07 -7.34 10.94
CA PHE A 646 8.25 -7.60 9.76
C PHE A 646 7.06 -8.51 10.09
N THR A 647 7.23 -9.58 10.87
CA THR A 647 6.10 -10.45 11.27
C THR A 647 5.15 -9.74 12.22
N VAL A 648 5.67 -8.90 13.13
CA VAL A 648 4.84 -7.99 13.93
C VAL A 648 4.06 -7.00 13.03
N SER A 649 4.63 -6.54 11.92
CA SER A 649 3.94 -5.64 10.97
C SER A 649 2.84 -6.32 10.13
N THR A 650 2.86 -7.65 10.03
CA THR A 650 1.77 -8.45 9.43
C THR A 650 0.77 -8.95 10.48
N PHE A 651 0.96 -8.60 11.76
CA PHE A 651 0.22 -9.08 12.93
C PHE A 651 0.27 -10.62 13.12
N GLU A 652 1.33 -11.29 12.67
CA GLU A 652 1.49 -12.75 12.72
C GLU A 652 2.58 -13.15 13.74
N GLY A 653 2.24 -14.03 14.68
CA GLY A 653 3.12 -14.48 15.77
C GLY A 653 3.50 -13.39 16.77
N TRP A 654 2.89 -12.21 16.69
CA TRP A 654 3.29 -11.05 17.48
C TRP A 654 3.11 -11.21 19.00
N PRO A 655 2.09 -11.95 19.53
CA PRO A 655 1.96 -12.20 20.96
C PRO A 655 3.05 -13.15 21.50
N GLU A 656 3.50 -14.15 20.73
CA GLU A 656 4.63 -15.03 21.12
C GLU A 656 5.88 -14.17 21.38
N LEU A 657 6.22 -13.30 20.42
CA LEU A 657 7.38 -12.40 20.52
C LEU A 657 7.21 -11.34 21.62
N LEU A 658 6.00 -10.80 21.83
CA LEU A 658 5.67 -9.90 22.92
C LEU A 658 5.99 -10.53 24.28
N TYR A 659 5.37 -11.68 24.60
CA TYR A 659 5.56 -12.32 25.90
C TYR A 659 7.00 -12.78 26.10
N ARG A 660 7.62 -13.32 25.04
CA ARG A 660 9.04 -13.72 25.06
C ARG A 660 9.98 -12.55 25.37
N SER A 661 9.59 -11.33 24.96
CA SER A 661 10.31 -10.09 25.26
C SER A 661 9.99 -9.54 26.65
N ILE A 662 8.74 -9.63 27.13
CA ILE A 662 8.33 -9.26 28.50
C ILE A 662 9.09 -10.09 29.55
N ASP A 663 9.30 -11.38 29.28
CA ASP A 663 10.02 -12.28 30.19
C ASP A 663 11.54 -12.13 30.15
N SER A 664 12.08 -11.29 29.26
CA SER A 664 13.53 -11.10 29.13
C SER A 664 14.13 -10.42 30.38
N HIS A 665 15.35 -10.81 30.76
CA HIS A 665 16.07 -10.21 31.89
C HIS A 665 17.47 -9.70 31.48
N MET A 666 18.50 -10.55 31.58
CA MET A 666 19.91 -10.23 31.27
C MET A 666 20.37 -10.98 30.02
N GLU A 667 21.50 -10.55 29.48
CA GLU A 667 22.22 -11.25 28.42
C GLU A 667 22.69 -12.61 28.96
N ASP A 668 22.64 -13.65 28.14
CA ASP A 668 22.97 -15.05 28.45
C ASP A 668 22.11 -15.75 29.53
N VAL A 669 21.04 -15.10 30.00
CA VAL A 669 20.11 -15.62 31.02
C VAL A 669 18.73 -15.87 30.44
N GLY A 670 18.08 -16.93 30.92
CA GLY A 670 16.75 -17.34 30.48
C GLY A 670 15.60 -16.41 30.90
N PRO A 671 14.37 -16.75 30.50
CA PRO A 671 13.18 -15.96 30.81
C PRO A 671 12.82 -16.00 32.30
N ILE A 672 12.37 -14.86 32.82
CA ILE A 672 11.74 -14.69 34.13
C ILE A 672 10.32 -14.15 33.92
N TYR A 673 9.32 -14.94 34.34
CA TYR A 673 7.91 -14.68 34.09
C TYR A 673 7.47 -13.27 34.52
N ASN A 674 6.91 -12.50 33.56
CA ASN A 674 6.39 -11.14 33.74
C ASN A 674 7.38 -10.11 34.30
N HIS A 675 8.69 -10.29 34.05
CA HIS A 675 9.73 -9.41 34.60
C HIS A 675 9.68 -7.95 34.10
N ARG A 676 9.38 -7.70 32.81
CA ARG A 676 9.34 -6.34 32.22
C ARG A 676 8.10 -6.11 31.35
N VAL A 677 6.94 -5.96 31.98
CA VAL A 677 5.65 -5.74 31.30
C VAL A 677 5.64 -4.43 30.50
N GLU A 678 6.47 -3.45 30.86
CA GLU A 678 6.62 -2.15 30.18
C GLU A 678 7.12 -2.28 28.73
N ILE A 679 7.78 -3.40 28.40
CA ILE A 679 8.23 -3.72 27.03
C ILE A 679 7.04 -3.79 26.05
N SER A 680 5.83 -4.10 26.52
CA SER A 680 4.63 -4.08 25.69
C SER A 680 4.38 -2.73 24.98
N ILE A 681 4.80 -1.63 25.59
CA ILE A 681 4.67 -0.27 25.02
C ILE A 681 5.47 -0.14 23.71
N PHE A 682 6.62 -0.80 23.59
CA PHE A 682 7.42 -0.81 22.36
C PHE A 682 6.64 -1.47 21.20
N PHE A 683 6.05 -2.63 21.44
CA PHE A 683 5.27 -3.36 20.42
C PHE A 683 3.98 -2.63 20.05
N ILE A 684 3.23 -2.10 21.03
CA ILE A 684 2.00 -1.32 20.76
C ILE A 684 2.30 -0.06 19.94
N ILE A 685 3.34 0.71 20.31
CA ILE A 685 3.73 1.91 19.56
C ILE A 685 4.20 1.55 18.15
N TYR A 686 4.97 0.46 17.99
CA TYR A 686 5.39 -0.02 16.67
C TYR A 686 4.19 -0.41 15.80
N ILE A 687 3.25 -1.20 16.35
CA ILE A 687 2.02 -1.63 15.66
C ILE A 687 1.19 -0.42 15.23
N ILE A 688 0.93 0.55 16.12
CA ILE A 688 0.12 1.75 15.80
C ILE A 688 0.78 2.60 14.72
N ILE A 689 2.10 2.82 14.80
CA ILE A 689 2.84 3.60 13.80
C ILE A 689 2.83 2.88 12.45
N ILE A 690 3.18 1.60 12.40
CA ILE A 690 3.26 0.87 11.12
C ILE A 690 1.87 0.67 10.52
N ALA A 691 0.83 0.42 11.31
CA ALA A 691 -0.55 0.40 10.83
C ALA A 691 -0.90 1.72 10.12
N PHE A 692 -0.71 2.87 10.78
CA PHE A 692 -0.94 4.19 10.18
C PHE A 692 -0.17 4.38 8.86
N PHE A 693 1.10 3.98 8.83
CA PHE A 693 1.94 4.10 7.64
C PHE A 693 1.53 3.14 6.50
N MET A 694 1.07 1.92 6.80
CA MET A 694 0.52 0.98 5.81
C MET A 694 -0.79 1.51 5.22
N MET A 695 -1.64 2.14 6.03
CA MET A 695 -2.84 2.83 5.53
C MET A 695 -2.46 3.95 4.57
N ASN A 696 -1.44 4.75 4.86
CA ASN A 696 -0.96 5.80 3.95
C ASN A 696 -0.41 5.23 2.62
N ILE A 697 0.21 4.04 2.62
CA ILE A 697 0.63 3.34 1.39
C ILE A 697 -0.60 2.93 0.56
N PHE A 698 -1.59 2.30 1.19
CA PHE A 698 -2.83 1.87 0.51
C PHE A 698 -3.58 3.07 -0.08
N VAL A 699 -3.76 4.14 0.71
CA VAL A 699 -4.43 5.37 0.27
C VAL A 699 -3.66 6.02 -0.87
N GLY A 700 -2.34 6.09 -0.81
CA GLY A 700 -1.50 6.58 -1.92
C GLY A 700 -1.65 5.77 -3.22
N PHE A 701 -1.80 4.44 -3.13
CA PHE A 701 -2.11 3.59 -4.29
C PHE A 701 -3.48 3.90 -4.90
N VAL A 702 -4.52 4.02 -4.05
CA VAL A 702 -5.89 4.31 -4.50
C VAL A 702 -5.97 5.71 -5.13
N ILE A 703 -5.33 6.73 -4.54
CA ILE A 703 -5.27 8.09 -5.09
C ILE A 703 -4.65 8.07 -6.49
N VAL A 704 -3.45 7.48 -6.64
CA VAL A 704 -2.71 7.50 -7.91
C VAL A 704 -3.44 6.72 -9.00
N THR A 705 -4.04 5.57 -8.67
CA THR A 705 -4.82 4.80 -9.66
C THR A 705 -6.14 5.48 -10.04
N PHE A 706 -6.82 6.13 -9.09
CA PHE A 706 -8.04 6.89 -9.36
C PHE A 706 -7.77 8.17 -10.16
N GLN A 707 -6.69 8.90 -9.86
CA GLN A 707 -6.25 10.06 -10.64
C GLN A 707 -5.80 9.66 -12.05
N GLU A 708 -4.99 8.61 -12.20
CA GLU A 708 -4.49 8.18 -13.52
C GLU A 708 -5.61 7.70 -14.46
N GLN A 709 -6.60 6.97 -13.94
CA GLN A 709 -7.76 6.55 -14.74
C GLN A 709 -8.78 7.69 -14.93
N GLY A 710 -9.02 8.51 -13.89
CA GLY A 710 -9.94 9.64 -13.93
C GLY A 710 -9.49 10.74 -14.91
N GLU A 711 -8.27 11.27 -14.76
CA GLU A 711 -7.74 12.30 -15.68
C GLU A 711 -7.67 11.80 -17.14
N GLN A 712 -7.63 10.49 -17.39
CA GLN A 712 -7.67 9.91 -18.74
C GLN A 712 -9.09 9.80 -19.31
N GLU A 713 -10.10 9.52 -18.47
CA GLU A 713 -11.50 9.44 -18.94
C GLU A 713 -12.16 10.82 -19.14
N TYR A 714 -11.77 11.85 -18.37
CA TYR A 714 -12.34 13.19 -18.50
C TYR A 714 -11.60 14.12 -19.49
N LYS A 715 -10.47 13.69 -20.07
CA LYS A 715 -9.73 14.50 -21.05
C LYS A 715 -10.56 14.73 -22.32
N ASN A 716 -10.91 16.00 -22.56
CA ASN A 716 -11.67 16.51 -23.70
C ASN A 716 -13.16 16.13 -23.73
N CYS A 717 -13.78 15.88 -22.57
CA CYS A 717 -15.23 15.68 -22.45
C CYS A 717 -15.95 16.98 -22.04
N GLU A 718 -16.97 17.40 -22.81
CA GLU A 718 -17.80 18.58 -22.49
C GLU A 718 -18.93 18.30 -21.49
N LEU A 719 -19.28 17.03 -21.28
CA LEU A 719 -20.37 16.61 -20.39
C LEU A 719 -19.85 16.10 -19.04
N ASP A 720 -20.54 16.47 -17.96
CA ASP A 720 -20.33 15.93 -16.62
C ASP A 720 -20.65 14.42 -16.54
N LYS A 721 -20.04 13.73 -15.57
CA LYS A 721 -20.26 12.32 -15.27
C LYS A 721 -21.75 11.96 -15.14
N ASN A 722 -22.54 12.79 -14.43
CA ASN A 722 -23.96 12.51 -14.22
C ASN A 722 -24.76 12.69 -15.53
N GLN A 723 -24.42 13.69 -16.33
CA GLN A 723 -25.00 13.91 -17.66
C GLN A 723 -24.68 12.74 -18.59
N ARG A 724 -23.41 12.31 -18.65
CA ARG A 724 -22.98 11.16 -19.44
C ARG A 724 -23.67 9.87 -19.00
N GLN A 725 -23.80 9.60 -17.70
CA GLN A 725 -24.53 8.44 -17.19
C GLN A 725 -26.03 8.49 -17.54
N CYS A 726 -26.65 9.67 -17.50
CA CYS A 726 -28.04 9.87 -17.91
C CYS A 726 -28.25 9.61 -19.42
N VAL A 727 -27.40 10.20 -20.27
CA VAL A 727 -27.42 9.99 -21.73
C VAL A 727 -27.14 8.53 -22.08
N GLU A 728 -26.16 7.89 -21.44
CA GLU A 728 -25.83 6.48 -21.66
C GLU A 728 -26.98 5.56 -21.22
N TYR A 729 -27.64 5.85 -20.09
CA TYR A 729 -28.84 5.12 -19.67
C TYR A 729 -29.99 5.31 -20.66
N ALA A 730 -30.28 6.55 -21.09
CA ALA A 730 -31.33 6.84 -22.07
C ALA A 730 -31.10 6.14 -23.42
N LEU A 731 -29.85 6.08 -23.89
CA LEU A 731 -29.48 5.42 -25.15
C LEU A 731 -29.40 3.89 -25.06
N LYS A 732 -29.20 3.32 -23.85
CA LYS A 732 -29.13 1.86 -23.62
C LYS A 732 -30.42 1.25 -23.08
N ALA A 733 -31.35 2.05 -22.58
CA ALA A 733 -32.63 1.58 -22.06
C ALA A 733 -33.41 0.81 -23.13
N ARG A 734 -33.90 -0.37 -22.75
CA ARG A 734 -34.77 -1.21 -23.58
C ARG A 734 -36.09 -1.45 -22.84
N PRO A 735 -37.23 -1.54 -23.54
CA PRO A 735 -38.52 -1.79 -22.90
C PRO A 735 -38.50 -3.14 -22.17
N LEU A 736 -38.89 -3.15 -20.90
CA LEU A 736 -38.95 -4.36 -20.09
C LEU A 736 -40.12 -5.24 -20.58
N ARG A 737 -39.82 -6.40 -21.16
CA ARG A 737 -40.83 -7.36 -21.66
C ARG A 737 -41.64 -7.95 -20.50
N ARG A 738 -42.75 -7.32 -20.13
CA ARG A 738 -43.76 -7.87 -19.19
C ARG A 738 -44.69 -8.81 -19.94
N TYR A 739 -44.65 -10.11 -19.63
CA TYR A 739 -45.62 -11.07 -20.13
C TYR A 739 -46.95 -10.94 -19.36
N ILE A 740 -48.03 -10.63 -20.08
CA ILE A 740 -49.40 -10.63 -19.56
C ILE A 740 -50.21 -11.61 -20.42
N PRO A 741 -50.82 -12.66 -19.83
CA PRO A 741 -51.54 -13.68 -20.60
C PRO A 741 -52.91 -13.20 -21.07
N LYS A 742 -53.29 -13.55 -22.31
CA LYS A 742 -54.60 -13.23 -22.89
C LYS A 742 -55.73 -14.13 -22.38
N ASN A 743 -55.43 -15.37 -21.97
CA ASN A 743 -56.46 -16.34 -21.59
C ASN A 743 -56.98 -16.06 -20.17
N GLN A 744 -58.30 -15.92 -20.00
CA GLN A 744 -58.91 -15.49 -18.73
C GLN A 744 -58.57 -16.39 -17.51
N TYR A 745 -58.47 -17.71 -17.71
CA TYR A 745 -58.03 -18.64 -16.66
C TYR A 745 -56.53 -18.48 -16.32
N GLN A 746 -55.68 -18.31 -17.34
CA GLN A 746 -54.25 -18.07 -17.17
C GLN A 746 -54.00 -16.73 -16.47
N TYR A 747 -54.79 -15.69 -16.80
CA TYR A 747 -54.76 -14.40 -16.14
C TYR A 747 -55.12 -14.47 -14.66
N LYS A 748 -56.07 -15.31 -14.24
CA LYS A 748 -56.36 -15.52 -12.82
C LYS A 748 -55.18 -16.13 -12.06
N VAL A 749 -54.50 -17.12 -12.64
CA VAL A 749 -53.29 -17.73 -12.04
C VAL A 749 -52.14 -16.71 -12.00
N TRP A 750 -51.91 -15.99 -13.10
CA TRP A 750 -50.91 -14.93 -13.20
C TRP A 750 -51.15 -13.80 -12.19
N TYR A 751 -52.40 -13.37 -11.99
CA TYR A 751 -52.76 -12.34 -11.01
C TYR A 751 -52.46 -12.78 -9.57
N VAL A 752 -52.67 -14.06 -9.23
CA VAL A 752 -52.29 -14.62 -7.92
C VAL A 752 -50.77 -14.71 -7.79
N VAL A 753 -50.09 -15.29 -8.78
CA VAL A 753 -48.62 -15.48 -8.78
C VAL A 753 -47.85 -14.17 -8.77
N ASN A 754 -48.38 -13.12 -9.40
CA ASN A 754 -47.84 -11.76 -9.44
C ASN A 754 -48.45 -10.86 -8.33
N SER A 755 -49.10 -11.45 -7.31
CA SER A 755 -49.58 -10.69 -6.15
C SER A 755 -48.51 -10.66 -5.04
N THR A 756 -48.39 -9.52 -4.35
CA THR A 756 -47.49 -9.37 -3.20
C THR A 756 -47.80 -10.35 -2.08
N TYR A 757 -49.06 -10.76 -1.91
CA TYR A 757 -49.46 -11.81 -0.96
C TYR A 757 -48.82 -13.17 -1.27
N PHE A 758 -48.68 -13.52 -2.55
CA PHE A 758 -48.00 -14.76 -2.96
C PHE A 758 -46.48 -14.66 -2.75
N GLU A 759 -45.89 -13.50 -3.04
CA GLU A 759 -44.46 -13.25 -2.77
C GLU A 759 -44.15 -13.35 -1.26
N TYR A 760 -44.96 -12.72 -0.40
CA TYR A 760 -44.82 -12.85 1.06
C TYR A 760 -45.04 -14.28 1.56
N LEU A 761 -45.99 -15.03 1.00
CA LEU A 761 -46.20 -16.44 1.33
C LEU A 761 -44.95 -17.28 1.02
N MET A 762 -44.39 -17.13 -0.18
CA MET A 762 -43.17 -17.86 -0.56
C MET A 762 -41.96 -17.45 0.28
N PHE A 763 -41.82 -16.17 0.62
CA PHE A 763 -40.77 -15.69 1.53
C PHE A 763 -40.88 -16.32 2.94
N VAL A 764 -42.09 -16.40 3.50
CA VAL A 764 -42.33 -17.06 4.80
C VAL A 764 -42.03 -18.56 4.72
N LEU A 765 -42.40 -19.24 3.63
CA LEU A 765 -42.07 -20.66 3.43
C LEU A 765 -40.55 -20.89 3.31
N ILE A 766 -39.81 -19.99 2.67
CA ILE A 766 -38.34 -20.03 2.63
C ILE A 766 -37.76 -19.88 4.04
N LEU A 767 -38.22 -18.91 4.84
CA LEU A 767 -37.75 -18.73 6.22
C LEU A 767 -38.03 -19.97 7.10
N LEU A 768 -39.24 -20.54 7.02
CA LEU A 768 -39.60 -21.75 7.79
C LEU A 768 -38.76 -22.97 7.35
N ASN A 769 -38.47 -23.11 6.05
CA ASN A 769 -37.56 -24.13 5.56
C ASN A 769 -36.13 -23.92 6.06
N THR A 770 -35.62 -22.69 6.07
CA THR A 770 -34.31 -22.35 6.64
C THR A 770 -34.22 -22.71 8.14
N ILE A 771 -35.27 -22.46 8.91
CA ILE A 771 -35.36 -22.85 10.33
C ILE A 771 -35.34 -24.39 10.48
N CYS A 772 -36.10 -25.13 9.65
CA CYS A 772 -36.09 -26.59 9.66
C CYS A 772 -34.70 -27.18 9.36
N LEU A 773 -33.97 -26.59 8.41
CA LEU A 773 -32.61 -27.02 8.10
C LEU A 773 -31.64 -26.73 9.27
N ALA A 774 -31.78 -25.58 9.93
CA ALA A 774 -30.96 -25.18 11.07
C ALA A 774 -31.25 -25.98 12.37
N MET A 775 -32.41 -26.64 12.48
CA MET A 775 -32.79 -27.46 13.64
C MET A 775 -32.10 -28.84 13.70
N GLN A 776 -31.44 -29.28 12.62
CA GLN A 776 -30.80 -30.59 12.55
C GLN A 776 -29.52 -30.63 13.40
N HIS A 777 -29.36 -31.66 14.22
CA HIS A 777 -28.24 -31.78 15.15
C HIS A 777 -27.69 -33.21 15.27
N TYR A 778 -26.43 -33.33 15.66
CA TYR A 778 -25.80 -34.62 15.93
C TYR A 778 -26.45 -35.29 17.16
N GLY A 779 -26.64 -36.60 17.11
CA GLY A 779 -27.31 -37.36 18.18
C GLY A 779 -28.84 -37.23 18.22
N GLN A 780 -29.46 -36.51 17.29
CA GLN A 780 -30.93 -36.36 17.23
C GLN A 780 -31.68 -37.70 17.15
N SER A 781 -32.86 -37.77 17.78
CA SER A 781 -33.65 -39.00 17.84
C SER A 781 -34.19 -39.44 16.47
N CYS A 782 -34.45 -40.74 16.31
CA CYS A 782 -34.97 -41.29 15.04
C CYS A 782 -36.31 -40.63 14.63
N MET A 783 -37.22 -40.44 15.59
CA MET A 783 -38.50 -39.75 15.38
C MET A 783 -38.30 -38.31 14.89
N PHE A 784 -37.33 -37.58 15.44
CA PHE A 784 -37.03 -36.21 15.01
C PHE A 784 -36.46 -36.18 13.59
N LYS A 785 -35.52 -37.08 13.28
CA LYS A 785 -34.95 -37.23 11.93
C LYS A 785 -36.03 -37.55 10.89
N GLU A 786 -36.98 -38.42 11.22
CA GLU A 786 -38.11 -38.76 10.34
C GLU A 786 -39.07 -37.58 10.15
N ALA A 787 -39.41 -36.86 11.23
CA ALA A 787 -40.22 -35.64 11.14
C ALA A 787 -39.56 -34.54 10.28
N MET A 788 -38.25 -34.33 10.39
CA MET A 788 -37.51 -33.39 9.53
C MET A 788 -37.52 -33.84 8.06
N ASN A 789 -37.40 -35.14 7.77
CA ASN A 789 -37.52 -35.66 6.40
C ASN A 789 -38.93 -35.42 5.80
N ILE A 790 -39.99 -35.64 6.59
CA ILE A 790 -41.37 -35.37 6.17
C ILE A 790 -41.56 -33.86 5.88
N LEU A 791 -41.01 -32.99 6.73
CA LEU A 791 -41.10 -31.53 6.53
C LEU A 791 -40.34 -31.05 5.28
N ASN A 792 -39.14 -31.60 5.03
CA ASN A 792 -38.37 -31.33 3.81
C ASN A 792 -39.13 -31.77 2.54
N MET A 793 -39.79 -32.94 2.57
CA MET A 793 -40.65 -33.39 1.47
C MET A 793 -41.87 -32.48 1.28
N LEU A 794 -42.48 -31.99 2.36
CA LEU A 794 -43.59 -31.04 2.31
C LEU A 794 -43.17 -29.70 1.70
N PHE A 795 -42.02 -29.12 2.11
CA PHE A 795 -41.49 -27.91 1.47
C PHE A 795 -41.15 -28.13 0.00
N THR A 796 -40.54 -29.27 -0.35
CA THR A 796 -40.28 -29.65 -1.75
C THR A 796 -41.58 -29.68 -2.57
N GLY A 797 -42.66 -30.23 -2.00
CA GLY A 797 -43.99 -30.19 -2.60
C GLY A 797 -44.54 -28.78 -2.81
N LEU A 798 -44.42 -27.90 -1.80
CA LEU A 798 -44.87 -26.51 -1.88
C LEU A 798 -44.10 -25.68 -2.93
N PHE A 799 -42.77 -25.80 -2.99
CA PHE A 799 -41.97 -25.15 -4.03
C PHE A 799 -42.22 -25.76 -5.44
N THR A 800 -42.58 -27.05 -5.52
CA THR A 800 -43.04 -27.66 -6.78
C THR A 800 -44.39 -27.08 -7.23
N VAL A 801 -45.33 -26.87 -6.31
CA VAL A 801 -46.60 -26.19 -6.60
C VAL A 801 -46.37 -24.74 -7.05
N GLU A 802 -45.46 -24.00 -6.40
CA GLU A 802 -45.05 -22.66 -6.84
C GLU A 802 -44.50 -22.66 -8.27
N MET A 803 -43.57 -23.58 -8.57
CA MET A 803 -43.01 -23.76 -9.92
C MET A 803 -44.10 -24.05 -10.95
N VAL A 804 -45.04 -24.96 -10.65
CA VAL A 804 -46.15 -25.30 -11.55
C VAL A 804 -47.09 -24.10 -11.75
N LEU A 805 -47.43 -23.34 -10.70
CA LEU A 805 -48.25 -22.14 -10.82
C LEU A 805 -47.54 -21.05 -11.66
N LYS A 806 -46.23 -20.86 -11.49
CA LYS A 806 -45.42 -19.95 -12.31
C LYS A 806 -45.35 -20.41 -13.78
N LEU A 807 -45.15 -21.70 -14.04
CA LEU A 807 -45.18 -22.27 -15.40
C LEU A 807 -46.55 -22.10 -16.05
N ILE A 808 -47.66 -22.26 -15.32
CA ILE A 808 -49.01 -22.00 -15.85
C ILE A 808 -49.20 -20.51 -16.12
N ALA A 809 -48.79 -19.62 -15.20
CA ALA A 809 -48.94 -18.17 -15.34
C ALA A 809 -48.21 -17.61 -16.56
N PHE A 810 -46.92 -17.92 -16.71
CA PHE A 810 -46.04 -17.32 -17.72
C PHE A 810 -45.92 -18.13 -19.02
N LYS A 811 -46.17 -19.45 -18.97
CA LYS A 811 -45.77 -20.48 -19.93
C LYS A 811 -44.25 -20.61 -20.12
N PRO A 812 -43.72 -21.82 -20.32
CA PRO A 812 -42.41 -21.96 -20.96
C PRO A 812 -42.51 -21.41 -22.40
N LYS A 813 -41.52 -20.64 -22.81
CA LYS A 813 -41.39 -20.04 -24.16
C LYS A 813 -39.92 -19.88 -24.51
#